data_AF-A0AA47P8G9-F1
#
_entry.id   AF-A0AA47P8G9-F1
#
_cell.length_a   1.000
_cell.length_b   1.000
_cell.length_c   1.000
_cell.angle_alpha   90.00
_cell.angle_beta   90.00
_cell.angle_gamma   90.00
#
_symmetry.space_group_name_H-M   'P 1'
#
loop_
_entity.id
_entity.type
_entity.pdbx_description
1 polymer ?
#
loop_
_entity_poly.entity_id
_entity_poly.type
_entity_poly.pdbx_seq_one_letter_code
_entity_poly.pdbx_strand_id
1 'polypeptide(L)'
;MIQEVKESHVSTKKRTLPLYDRSSKMRSLKITPPETLPELAFKRAGPKFPNNAHFTPPAENQKSYDASMLQYNTHLLCRWLSSQCKQQVPGFGGFISSTGNVPPRKSTIDFYTPINQPITDYAVVYEILKRSEAATEEVGQPYIINTFDLGVVMKAGPIVWKYKEEFSKHVILVGKFHTAMNYMGRLTGRKCLGAGYAEILIEAGLATSGCLKNILSGKSYAKALFSLRAVTEALERLLINVFLEEEKPDIPHETLINLIHCCTCENLDSTLKEPSLLNLINQYKQYQDKVRKGHLGKTAQFWLSMMDHARLVFMMDFAVKTNNFELFHHCNGAMADLFFAYDGHNYSRYLTWFEAFLTNIDLSHPGALDYIKHGAISVARSLIPGALAAVDKTMEETFMKFAKSSGGLLGLFNNCGAYQKWCRTTSARAQLYELTLEMCGMIDDPEMPKAGKHRELEPAQIKKSEEAVQRVIIAIKGFTNPWRIPDKSRLYSLASGAPIHPEVEVDVLRAEAAGRAAKEQFIQERFVSKGKEFFDCIKKLKLKTMDHCSKRVKLTSAQGKLFVYQEQSNLAYQLLVKSQIMEMPINLEELMRYPLSPVPHALGSPDGYFAKTNKATILHHLLKDRSEEVPYPKDALYIQDGNALFHMMSNLPPTCGEICMQLLDLMVAKHHFVFSTDCYQPDSIKAQERLRRGFTEKYIIDGPNTRKPYDFKSFLGNELNKMQLCDLLLKVWGSNEAASRIEKSMKAVVCVNGKSYDLTSTNGKVQTSEIYALRSNQEETDSRIVLYLHQAVKWGYKSCVVRTPDTDILMILLYHASKINLSIYLDHGSGKHRMIINVTELSESLGPDYSSTLLGFYVFTGEDCTSAFKGKGKVNPLKKLQQHPKLQNAFRQLGADWLVTDELQREMESFTCIMYGQARMTSVDAVRAKMLRKMVGADKVLDSKSKVDLERLPPPKVCLIPHVQRANYRVACYKRADEAIIESPKPYHPGMGWEKTGEEEVLEPVWTIGPILPPSLVEVLAQRAESEEQAALDKVAHSNNEEDGEFEQNDEDEELEEIDLEDLFSDDEEDE
;
A
#
# COMPACT_ATOMS: atom_id res chain seq x y z
N MET A 1 9.57 36.44 -1.04
CA MET A 1 10.83 36.15 -0.30
C MET A 1 11.98 36.41 -1.27
N ILE A 2 13.07 37.06 -0.84
CA ILE A 2 14.30 37.15 -1.64
C ILE A 2 15.38 36.29 -1.01
N GLN A 3 16.16 35.63 -1.86
CA GLN A 3 17.42 34.98 -1.52
C GLN A 3 18.56 35.61 -2.33
N GLU A 4 19.66 35.93 -1.66
CA GLU A 4 20.91 36.31 -2.32
C GLU A 4 21.68 35.06 -2.77
N VAL A 5 22.03 35.00 -4.05
CA VAL A 5 22.66 33.86 -4.71
C VAL A 5 24.12 34.17 -5.08
N LYS A 6 24.50 35.45 -5.20
CA LYS A 6 25.87 35.86 -5.53
C LYS A 6 26.77 35.87 -4.29
N GLU A 7 27.95 35.24 -4.38
CA GLU A 7 28.99 35.39 -3.36
C GLU A 7 29.57 36.81 -3.39
N SER A 8 29.84 37.40 -2.22
CA SER A 8 30.61 38.65 -2.03
C SER A 8 29.96 40.00 -2.42
N HIS A 9 28.64 40.09 -2.63
CA HIS A 9 28.01 41.41 -2.85
C HIS A 9 27.85 42.19 -1.53
N VAL A 10 28.74 43.14 -1.28
CA VAL A 10 28.57 44.17 -0.24
C VAL A 10 27.77 45.32 -0.85
N SER A 11 26.47 45.38 -0.57
CA SER A 11 25.62 46.49 -1.04
C SER A 11 26.21 47.83 -0.62
N THR A 12 26.50 48.71 -1.58
CA THR A 12 26.98 50.08 -1.34
C THR A 12 25.86 51.00 -0.86
N LYS A 13 24.60 50.59 -1.02
CA LYS A 13 23.42 51.25 -0.44
C LYS A 13 23.07 50.54 0.88
N LYS A 14 22.84 51.30 1.96
CA LYS A 14 22.14 50.75 3.14
C LYS A 14 20.87 50.09 2.63
N ARG A 15 20.69 48.78 2.85
CA ARG A 15 19.44 48.07 2.53
C ARG A 15 18.30 48.81 3.20
N THR A 16 17.64 49.65 2.43
CA THR A 16 16.37 50.26 2.78
C THR A 16 15.34 49.31 2.21
N LEU A 17 15.26 48.13 2.84
CA LEU A 17 13.97 47.43 2.94
C LEU A 17 12.95 48.48 3.38
N PRO A 18 11.63 48.28 3.27
CA PRO A 18 10.68 49.29 3.72
C PRO A 18 10.64 49.45 5.25
N LEU A 19 11.78 49.61 5.93
CA LEU A 19 12.00 50.53 7.02
C LEU A 19 11.85 51.96 6.47
N TYR A 20 10.60 52.40 6.43
CA TYR A 20 10.20 53.79 6.36
C TYR A 20 11.18 54.70 7.10
N ASP A 21 11.41 55.88 6.52
CA ASP A 21 12.28 56.88 7.10
C ASP A 21 11.88 57.21 8.56
N ARG A 22 12.70 56.74 9.49
CA ARG A 22 12.58 57.06 10.93
C ARG A 22 12.93 58.53 11.22
N SER A 23 13.33 59.33 10.22
CA SER A 23 13.60 60.77 10.38
C SER A 23 12.38 61.56 10.83
N SER A 24 11.17 61.05 10.58
CA SER A 24 9.97 61.72 11.08
C SER A 24 9.76 61.40 12.56
N LYS A 25 9.68 62.43 13.40
CA LYS A 25 9.28 62.36 14.82
C LYS A 25 7.82 61.89 15.02
N MET A 26 7.30 61.02 14.16
CA MET A 26 5.93 60.52 14.26
C MET A 26 5.87 59.34 15.23
N ARG A 27 5.17 59.54 16.35
CA ARG A 27 4.84 58.49 17.35
C ARG A 27 3.77 57.49 16.88
N SER A 28 3.21 57.67 15.67
CA SER A 28 2.15 56.82 15.12
C SER A 28 2.46 56.39 13.68
N LEU A 29 2.14 55.14 13.37
CA LEU A 29 2.29 54.56 12.03
C LEU A 29 1.22 55.17 11.11
N LYS A 30 1.64 55.88 10.04
CA LYS A 30 0.70 56.27 8.96
C LYS A 30 0.21 55.01 8.24
N ILE A 31 -1.09 54.75 8.32
CA ILE A 31 -1.78 53.69 7.56
C ILE A 31 -1.99 54.26 6.15
N THR A 32 -1.49 53.58 5.14
CA THR A 32 -1.73 53.92 3.73
C THR A 32 -2.94 53.09 3.26
N PRO A 33 -3.79 53.56 2.33
CA PRO A 33 -4.79 52.69 1.71
C PRO A 33 -4.12 51.45 1.09
N PRO A 34 -4.81 50.29 1.02
CA PRO A 34 -4.31 49.15 0.25
C PRO A 34 -4.04 49.60 -1.18
N GLU A 35 -2.87 49.23 -1.71
CA GLU A 35 -2.54 49.47 -3.10
C GLU A 35 -3.56 48.76 -3.99
N THR A 36 -4.23 49.53 -4.83
CA THR A 36 -5.17 48.99 -5.83
C THR A 36 -4.41 48.93 -7.14
N LEU A 37 -4.09 47.72 -7.58
CA LEU A 37 -3.42 47.53 -8.86
C LEU A 37 -4.39 47.86 -10.00
N PRO A 38 -3.89 48.48 -11.10
CA PRO A 38 -4.72 48.70 -12.28
C PRO A 38 -5.14 47.38 -12.90
N GLU A 39 -6.34 47.35 -13.50
CA GLU A 39 -6.80 46.17 -14.24
C GLU A 39 -5.83 45.85 -15.39
N LEU A 40 -5.40 44.60 -15.47
CA LEU A 40 -4.54 44.13 -16.54
C LEU A 40 -5.36 43.33 -17.56
N ALA A 41 -5.76 43.98 -18.65
CA ALA A 41 -6.41 43.30 -19.77
C ALA A 41 -5.43 42.32 -20.45
N PHE A 42 -5.53 41.03 -20.08
CA PHE A 42 -4.51 40.03 -20.43
C PHE A 42 -5.08 38.83 -21.19
N LYS A 43 -4.74 38.73 -22.49
CA LYS A 43 -4.82 37.47 -23.26
C LYS A 43 -3.53 36.65 -23.08
N ARG A 44 -3.67 35.38 -22.69
CA ARG A 44 -2.56 34.42 -22.50
C ARG A 44 -1.79 34.22 -23.82
N ALA A 45 -0.46 34.18 -23.74
CA ALA A 45 0.43 33.81 -24.85
C ALA A 45 1.18 32.54 -24.46
N GLY A 46 1.50 31.66 -25.41
CA GLY A 46 2.30 30.45 -25.19
C GLY A 46 3.81 30.70 -25.22
N PRO A 47 4.64 29.73 -24.80
CA PRO A 47 6.08 29.87 -24.77
C PRO A 47 6.68 29.96 -26.18
N LYS A 48 7.72 30.78 -26.33
CA LYS A 48 8.49 30.90 -27.58
C LYS A 48 9.94 30.51 -27.33
N PHE A 49 10.36 29.40 -27.94
CA PHE A 49 11.74 28.92 -27.87
C PHE A 49 12.65 29.59 -28.92
N PRO A 50 13.96 29.73 -28.65
CA PRO A 50 14.94 30.18 -29.65
C PRO A 50 14.95 29.31 -30.92
N ASN A 51 15.40 29.87 -32.06
CA ASN A 51 15.38 29.18 -33.36
C ASN A 51 16.22 27.88 -33.41
N ASN A 52 17.18 27.71 -32.50
CA ASN A 52 18.05 26.53 -32.39
C ASN A 52 17.76 25.73 -31.12
N ALA A 53 16.53 25.79 -30.59
CA ALA A 53 16.20 25.11 -29.36
C ALA A 53 16.21 23.58 -29.50
N HIS A 54 16.69 22.90 -28.45
CA HIS A 54 16.71 21.45 -28.33
C HIS A 54 15.65 20.98 -27.34
N PHE A 55 14.94 19.91 -27.67
CA PHE A 55 13.90 19.34 -26.80
C PHE A 55 14.29 17.99 -26.17
N THR A 56 15.54 17.58 -26.37
CA THR A 56 16.14 16.43 -25.70
C THR A 56 17.07 16.93 -24.60
N PRO A 57 16.88 16.51 -23.33
CA PRO A 57 17.76 16.92 -22.24
C PRO A 57 19.22 16.49 -22.44
N PRO A 58 20.19 17.23 -21.86
CA PRO A 58 21.62 16.84 -21.90
C PRO A 58 21.89 15.47 -21.29
N ALA A 59 22.89 14.74 -21.81
CA ALA A 59 23.27 13.43 -21.29
C ALA A 59 23.86 13.51 -19.87
N GLU A 60 24.40 14.66 -19.50
CA GLU A 60 24.93 14.99 -18.17
C GLU A 60 23.87 14.83 -17.07
N ASN A 61 22.60 15.11 -17.39
CA ASN A 61 21.48 14.95 -16.47
C ASN A 61 21.30 13.49 -16.07
N GLN A 62 21.34 12.57 -17.04
CA GLN A 62 21.25 11.13 -16.78
C GLN A 62 22.49 10.64 -15.99
N LYS A 63 23.69 11.10 -16.34
CA LYS A 63 24.92 10.76 -15.60
C LYS A 63 24.83 11.19 -14.13
N SER A 64 24.29 12.39 -13.87
CA SER A 64 24.07 12.90 -12.50
C SER A 64 23.05 12.05 -11.74
N TYR A 65 21.97 11.62 -12.40
CA TYR A 65 21.00 10.68 -11.84
C TYR A 65 21.63 9.33 -11.49
N ASP A 66 22.37 8.72 -12.42
CA ASP A 66 22.99 7.42 -12.22
C ASP A 66 24.04 7.42 -11.09
N ALA A 67 24.82 8.51 -10.98
CA ALA A 67 25.78 8.71 -9.91
C ALA A 67 25.09 8.87 -8.54
N SER A 68 23.98 9.61 -8.48
CA SER A 68 23.19 9.78 -7.26
C SER A 68 22.50 8.48 -6.84
N MET A 69 22.00 7.72 -7.80
CA MET A 69 21.45 6.38 -7.58
C MET A 69 22.50 5.38 -7.10
N LEU A 70 23.76 5.51 -7.52
CA LEU A 70 24.86 4.71 -6.98
C LEU A 70 25.02 4.95 -5.47
N GLN A 71 25.00 6.22 -5.02
CA GLN A 71 25.07 6.55 -3.60
C GLN A 71 23.87 6.00 -2.81
N TYR A 72 22.65 6.14 -3.36
CA TYR A 72 21.44 5.59 -2.75
C TYR A 72 21.50 4.05 -2.62
N ASN A 73 21.95 3.35 -3.65
CA ASN A 73 22.08 1.89 -3.60
C ASN A 73 23.15 1.44 -2.59
N THR A 74 24.27 2.17 -2.48
CA THR A 74 25.29 1.91 -1.46
C THR A 74 24.72 2.11 -0.06
N HIS A 75 23.99 3.21 0.19
CA HIS A 75 23.29 3.48 1.44
C HIS A 75 22.31 2.35 1.81
N LEU A 76 21.51 1.91 0.84
CA LEU A 76 20.55 0.82 1.02
C LEU A 76 21.23 -0.50 1.38
N LEU A 77 22.35 -0.86 0.73
CA LEU A 77 23.13 -2.05 1.06
C LEU A 77 23.73 -1.96 2.46
N CYS A 78 24.25 -0.80 2.87
CA CYS A 78 24.73 -0.56 4.23
C CYS A 78 23.60 -0.73 5.27
N ARG A 79 22.41 -0.17 5.02
CA ARG A 79 21.23 -0.33 5.89
C ARG A 79 20.77 -1.78 5.97
N TRP A 80 20.72 -2.48 4.83
CA TRP A 80 20.38 -3.91 4.78
C TRP A 80 21.37 -4.75 5.59
N LEU A 81 22.68 -4.55 5.40
CA LEU A 81 23.71 -5.30 6.13
C LEU A 81 23.67 -4.99 7.64
N SER A 82 23.53 -3.72 8.02
CA SER A 82 23.44 -3.30 9.42
C SER A 82 22.14 -3.73 10.11
N SER A 83 21.09 -4.12 9.35
CA SER A 83 19.83 -4.60 9.93
C SER A 83 19.93 -5.98 10.59
N GLN A 84 21.02 -6.72 10.34
CA GLN A 84 21.30 -8.01 10.97
C GLN A 84 21.72 -7.88 12.45
N CYS A 85 22.10 -6.67 12.88
CA CYS A 85 22.46 -6.35 14.25
C CYS A 85 21.72 -5.10 14.72
N LYS A 86 22.38 -4.21 15.49
CA LYS A 86 21.81 -2.90 15.82
C LYS A 86 22.00 -1.97 14.62
N GLN A 87 20.92 -1.44 14.05
CA GLN A 87 20.99 -0.48 12.95
C GLN A 87 21.80 0.75 13.36
N GLN A 88 22.93 0.99 12.67
CA GLN A 88 23.82 2.14 12.89
C GLN A 88 23.72 3.16 11.75
N VAL A 89 23.26 2.73 10.58
CA VAL A 89 23.16 3.59 9.41
C VAL A 89 21.87 4.40 9.51
N PRO A 90 21.91 5.74 9.42
CA PRO A 90 20.72 6.57 9.47
C PRO A 90 19.82 6.38 8.24
N GLY A 91 18.62 6.96 8.29
CA GLY A 91 17.78 7.10 7.10
C GLY A 91 18.50 7.90 6.01
N PHE A 92 17.97 7.90 4.77
CA PHE A 92 18.66 8.54 3.65
C PHE A 92 18.94 10.04 3.87
N GLY A 93 18.03 10.76 4.56
CA GLY A 93 18.24 12.17 4.90
C GLY A 93 19.43 12.37 5.85
N GLY A 94 19.53 11.55 6.90
CA GLY A 94 20.68 11.53 7.80
C GLY A 94 21.97 11.09 7.11
N PHE A 95 21.90 10.12 6.20
CA PHE A 95 23.07 9.67 5.43
C PHE A 95 23.64 10.77 4.52
N ILE A 96 22.76 11.52 3.85
CA ILE A 96 23.15 12.71 3.07
C ILE A 96 23.81 13.75 3.98
N SER A 97 23.35 13.89 5.23
CA SER A 97 23.97 14.79 6.19
C SER A 97 25.34 14.30 6.66
N SER A 98 25.51 13.02 6.98
CA SER A 98 26.79 12.50 7.45
C SER A 98 27.88 12.48 6.37
N THR A 99 27.48 12.38 5.10
CA THR A 99 28.39 12.28 3.95
C THR A 99 28.45 13.55 3.10
N GLY A 100 27.62 14.54 3.41
CA GLY A 100 27.50 15.78 2.65
C GLY A 100 28.49 16.86 3.07
N ASN A 101 28.59 17.90 2.24
CA ASN A 101 29.41 19.06 2.53
C ASN A 101 28.64 20.08 3.38
N VAL A 102 29.37 20.78 4.25
CA VAL A 102 28.86 21.94 5.00
C VAL A 102 28.53 23.07 4.00
N PRO A 103 27.34 23.67 4.05
CA PRO A 103 27.04 24.85 3.24
C PRO A 103 28.06 25.98 3.52
N PRO A 104 28.55 26.70 2.49
CA PRO A 104 29.60 27.70 2.67
C PRO A 104 29.16 28.91 3.51
N ARG A 105 27.85 29.22 3.49
CA ARG A 105 27.21 30.25 4.32
C ARG A 105 25.72 29.97 4.47
N LYS A 106 25.08 30.65 5.43
CA LYS A 106 23.62 30.75 5.48
C LYS A 106 23.12 31.65 4.35
N SER A 107 21.98 31.31 3.75
CA SER A 107 21.28 32.15 2.80
C SER A 107 20.71 33.36 3.52
N THR A 108 20.90 34.55 2.94
CA THR A 108 20.22 35.77 3.42
C THR A 108 18.77 35.74 2.91
N ILE A 109 17.80 35.82 3.82
CA ILE A 109 16.37 35.74 3.52
C ILE A 109 15.67 37.02 3.97
N ASP A 110 14.97 37.68 3.05
CA ASP A 110 14.16 38.86 3.35
C ASP A 110 12.72 38.73 2.82
N PHE A 111 11.78 39.41 3.49
CA PHE A 111 10.34 39.39 3.17
C PHE A 111 9.84 40.77 2.73
N TYR A 112 9.04 40.78 1.66
CA TYR A 112 8.47 42.00 1.10
C TYR A 112 7.05 42.22 1.61
N THR A 113 6.57 43.46 1.50
CA THR A 113 5.19 43.78 1.85
C THR A 113 4.25 43.00 0.93
N PRO A 114 3.31 42.19 1.48
CA PRO A 114 2.39 41.42 0.65
C PRO A 114 1.42 42.34 -0.10
N ILE A 115 1.06 41.95 -1.32
CA ILE A 115 0.02 42.61 -2.12
C ILE A 115 -1.35 42.15 -1.59
N ASN A 116 -2.22 43.09 -1.27
CA ASN A 116 -3.53 42.80 -0.66
C ASN A 116 -4.62 42.53 -1.73
N GLN A 117 -4.32 41.63 -2.67
CA GLN A 117 -5.21 41.18 -3.74
C GLN A 117 -4.94 39.69 -4.04
N PRO A 118 -5.92 38.93 -4.56
CA PRO A 118 -5.77 37.50 -4.81
C PRO A 118 -4.64 37.19 -5.79
N ILE A 119 -3.75 36.25 -5.45
CA ILE A 119 -2.64 35.83 -6.32
C ILE A 119 -3.10 35.13 -7.61
N THR A 120 -4.38 34.78 -7.70
CA THR A 120 -5.02 34.24 -8.90
C THR A 120 -5.20 35.29 -10.02
N ASP A 121 -5.09 36.58 -9.69
CA ASP A 121 -5.17 37.70 -10.62
C ASP A 121 -3.83 37.92 -11.35
N TYR A 122 -3.90 38.11 -12.68
CA TYR A 122 -2.74 38.44 -13.51
C TYR A 122 -2.10 39.79 -13.14
N ALA A 123 -2.87 40.77 -12.71
CA ALA A 123 -2.34 42.07 -12.30
C ALA A 123 -1.39 41.92 -11.08
N VAL A 124 -1.77 41.06 -10.13
CA VAL A 124 -0.96 40.75 -8.95
C VAL A 124 0.33 40.05 -9.34
N VAL A 125 0.27 39.02 -10.20
CA VAL A 125 1.48 38.30 -10.63
C VAL A 125 2.41 39.19 -11.47
N TYR A 126 1.86 40.06 -12.31
CA TYR A 126 2.64 41.05 -13.06
C TYR A 126 3.40 42.00 -12.12
N GLU A 127 2.72 42.53 -11.09
CA GLU A 127 3.33 43.39 -10.09
C GLU A 127 4.38 42.64 -9.23
N ILE A 128 4.15 41.36 -8.92
CA ILE A 128 5.15 40.51 -8.23
C ILE A 128 6.44 40.44 -9.07
N LEU A 129 6.33 40.22 -10.38
CA LEU A 129 7.50 40.20 -11.27
C LEU A 129 8.23 41.54 -11.24
N LYS A 130 7.52 42.67 -11.31
CA LYS A 130 8.12 44.01 -11.18
C LYS A 130 8.84 44.24 -9.85
N ARG A 131 8.23 43.85 -8.74
CA ARG A 131 8.88 43.94 -7.42
C ARG A 131 10.12 43.07 -7.35
N SER A 132 10.12 41.90 -7.98
CA SER A 132 11.27 41.02 -8.07
C SER A 132 12.44 41.63 -8.86
N GLU A 133 12.20 42.52 -9.83
CA GLU A 133 13.26 43.27 -10.53
C GLU A 133 13.99 44.23 -9.58
N ALA A 134 13.24 45.10 -8.89
CA ALA A 134 13.80 46.05 -7.94
C ALA A 134 14.57 45.35 -6.81
N ALA A 135 13.97 44.30 -6.27
CA ALA A 135 14.56 43.35 -5.34
C ALA A 135 15.92 42.78 -5.78
N THR A 136 16.01 42.35 -7.03
CA THR A 136 17.21 41.72 -7.59
C THR A 136 18.30 42.76 -7.87
N GLU A 137 17.90 43.98 -8.25
CA GLU A 137 18.80 45.11 -8.43
C GLU A 137 19.50 45.50 -7.11
N GLU A 138 18.78 45.47 -5.98
CA GLU A 138 19.33 45.75 -4.65
C GLU A 138 20.48 44.81 -4.24
N VAL A 139 20.47 43.57 -4.74
CA VAL A 139 21.52 42.57 -4.46
C VAL A 139 22.54 42.43 -5.60
N GLY A 140 22.49 43.33 -6.61
CA GLY A 140 23.46 43.39 -7.68
C GLY A 140 23.51 42.13 -8.56
N GLN A 141 22.37 41.43 -8.69
CA GLN A 141 22.24 40.23 -9.52
C GLN A 141 21.73 40.58 -10.92
N PRO A 142 22.26 39.96 -11.99
CA PRO A 142 21.86 40.28 -13.36
C PRO A 142 20.55 39.62 -13.80
N TYR A 143 20.19 38.48 -13.19
CA TYR A 143 18.99 37.70 -13.51
C TYR A 143 18.06 37.61 -12.31
N ILE A 144 16.75 37.71 -12.58
CA ILE A 144 15.70 37.58 -11.58
C ILE A 144 15.23 36.13 -11.57
N ILE A 145 15.65 35.36 -10.56
CA ILE A 145 15.26 33.96 -10.42
C ILE A 145 14.04 33.88 -9.50
N ASN A 146 12.88 33.60 -10.06
CA ASN A 146 11.64 33.47 -9.30
C ASN A 146 11.25 31.99 -9.19
N THR A 147 11.12 31.49 -7.96
CA THR A 147 10.58 30.16 -7.70
C THR A 147 9.15 30.26 -7.23
N PHE A 148 8.24 29.59 -7.92
CA PHE A 148 6.80 29.64 -7.66
C PHE A 148 6.21 28.22 -7.58
N ASP A 149 5.13 28.05 -6.81
CA ASP A 149 4.28 26.86 -6.99
C ASP A 149 3.69 26.83 -8.42
N LEU A 150 3.13 25.70 -8.82
CA LEU A 150 2.65 25.54 -10.18
C LEU A 150 1.51 26.51 -10.51
N GLY A 151 0.60 26.79 -9.57
CA GLY A 151 -0.53 27.69 -9.78
C GLY A 151 -0.08 29.11 -10.17
N VAL A 152 0.98 29.61 -9.54
CA VAL A 152 1.57 30.91 -9.90
C VAL A 152 2.41 30.82 -11.18
N VAL A 153 3.13 29.71 -11.44
CA VAL A 153 3.82 29.48 -12.73
C VAL A 153 2.85 29.55 -13.90
N MET A 154 1.62 29.04 -13.74
CA MET A 154 0.58 29.07 -14.77
C MET A 154 0.16 30.49 -15.17
N LYS A 155 0.41 31.49 -14.30
CA LYS A 155 0.14 32.91 -14.57
C LYS A 155 1.42 33.65 -14.98
N ALA A 156 2.52 33.43 -14.28
CA ALA A 156 3.80 34.09 -14.51
C ALA A 156 4.38 33.73 -15.89
N GLY A 157 4.30 32.46 -16.30
CA GLY A 157 4.76 32.00 -17.62
C GLY A 157 4.15 32.81 -18.77
N PRO A 158 2.81 32.81 -18.94
CA PRO A 158 2.14 33.60 -19.96
C PRO A 158 2.51 35.09 -19.96
N ILE A 159 2.68 35.71 -18.79
CA ILE A 159 3.10 37.12 -18.67
C ILE A 159 4.49 37.30 -19.27
N VAL A 160 5.46 36.51 -18.81
CA VAL A 160 6.86 36.58 -19.29
C VAL A 160 6.95 36.25 -20.79
N TRP A 161 6.16 35.31 -21.29
CA TRP A 161 6.16 34.96 -22.70
C TRP A 161 5.53 36.04 -23.59
N LYS A 162 4.53 36.77 -23.09
CA LYS A 162 3.88 37.87 -23.80
C LYS A 162 4.75 39.13 -23.81
N TYR A 163 5.24 39.54 -22.65
CA TYR A 163 6.03 40.75 -22.44
C TYR A 163 7.53 40.41 -22.38
N LYS A 164 8.02 39.67 -23.38
CA LYS A 164 9.38 39.12 -23.39
C LYS A 164 10.48 40.18 -23.31
N GLU A 165 10.27 41.35 -23.93
CA GLU A 165 11.26 42.44 -23.89
C GLU A 165 11.39 43.01 -22.47
N GLU A 166 10.25 43.23 -21.82
CA GLU A 166 10.15 43.75 -20.46
C GLU A 166 10.75 42.77 -19.44
N PHE A 167 10.32 41.51 -19.45
CA PHE A 167 10.76 40.49 -18.49
C PHE A 167 11.88 39.58 -19.01
N SER A 168 12.74 40.09 -19.91
CA SER A 168 13.80 39.32 -20.57
C SER A 168 14.86 38.74 -19.63
N LYS A 169 14.94 39.24 -18.39
CA LYS A 169 15.88 38.78 -17.36
C LYS A 169 15.26 37.80 -16.35
N HIS A 170 13.99 37.45 -16.51
CA HIS A 170 13.28 36.58 -15.58
C HIS A 170 13.49 35.10 -15.90
N VAL A 171 14.00 34.36 -14.91
CA VAL A 171 14.05 32.90 -14.91
C VAL A 171 12.96 32.39 -13.96
N ILE A 172 11.98 31.66 -14.49
CA ILE A 172 10.89 31.09 -13.70
C ILE A 172 11.20 29.63 -13.39
N LEU A 173 11.36 29.31 -12.10
CA LEU A 173 11.55 27.96 -11.59
C LEU A 173 10.25 27.41 -10.99
N VAL A 174 9.99 26.14 -11.23
CA VAL A 174 8.86 25.41 -10.62
C VAL A 174 9.28 24.92 -9.22
N GLY A 175 8.44 25.19 -8.22
CA GLY A 175 8.67 24.85 -6.82
C GLY A 175 8.76 23.34 -6.59
N LYS A 176 9.87 22.89 -5.96
CA LYS A 176 10.14 21.48 -5.70
C LYS A 176 9.13 20.88 -4.72
N PHE A 177 8.78 21.61 -3.66
CA PHE A 177 7.97 21.06 -2.57
C PHE A 177 6.58 20.68 -3.05
N HIS A 178 5.90 21.61 -3.73
CA HIS A 178 4.57 21.35 -4.30
C HIS A 178 4.60 20.31 -5.42
N THR A 179 5.66 20.32 -6.26
CA THR A 179 5.83 19.28 -7.29
C THR A 179 5.98 17.90 -6.69
N ALA A 180 6.85 17.73 -5.69
CA ALA A 180 7.05 16.45 -5.00
C ALA A 180 5.79 16.00 -4.25
N MET A 181 5.07 16.93 -3.61
CA MET A 181 3.80 16.67 -2.94
C MET A 181 2.76 16.11 -3.92
N ASN A 182 2.47 16.82 -5.00
CA ASN A 182 1.50 16.42 -6.00
C ASN A 182 1.91 15.13 -6.73
N TYR A 183 3.20 14.94 -6.97
CA TYR A 183 3.72 13.71 -7.57
C TYR A 183 3.57 12.50 -6.65
N MET A 184 3.85 12.63 -5.35
CA MET A 184 3.56 11.58 -4.35
C MET A 184 2.06 11.28 -4.30
N GLY A 185 1.20 12.30 -4.41
CA GLY A 185 -0.24 12.13 -4.50
C GLY A 185 -0.69 11.33 -5.74
N ARG A 186 -0.06 11.57 -6.90
CA ARG A 186 -0.32 10.75 -8.11
C ARG A 186 0.22 9.33 -7.96
N LEU A 187 1.40 9.15 -7.38
CA LEU A 187 1.99 7.83 -7.14
C LEU A 187 1.13 7.00 -6.17
N THR A 188 0.91 7.52 -4.96
CA THR A 188 0.28 6.75 -3.88
C THR A 188 -1.25 6.79 -3.94
N GLY A 189 -1.84 7.93 -4.31
CA GLY A 189 -3.30 8.12 -4.40
C GLY A 189 -3.93 7.77 -5.75
N ARG A 190 -3.14 7.51 -6.81
CA ARG A 190 -3.65 7.04 -8.11
C ARG A 190 -3.00 5.74 -8.56
N LYS A 191 -1.69 5.72 -8.85
CA LYS A 191 -1.02 4.50 -9.37
C LYS A 191 -1.15 3.31 -8.41
N CYS A 192 -0.99 3.54 -7.11
CA CYS A 192 -1.12 2.51 -6.08
C CYS A 192 -2.56 2.26 -5.58
N LEU A 193 -3.55 2.94 -6.15
CA LEU A 193 -4.94 2.84 -5.69
C LEU A 193 -5.49 1.43 -5.97
N GLY A 194 -5.90 0.74 -4.91
CA GLY A 194 -6.36 -0.66 -4.94
C GLY A 194 -5.23 -1.71 -4.94
N ALA A 195 -3.96 -1.31 -4.94
CA ALA A 195 -2.83 -2.23 -5.00
C ALA A 195 -2.40 -2.81 -3.64
N GLY A 196 -2.92 -2.26 -2.54
CA GLY A 196 -2.55 -2.66 -1.17
C GLY A 196 -1.63 -1.68 -0.43
N TYR A 197 -1.23 -0.55 -1.05
CA TYR A 197 -0.32 0.42 -0.41
C TYR A 197 -0.93 1.04 0.85
N ALA A 198 -2.22 1.40 0.80
CA ALA A 198 -2.94 1.97 1.94
C ALA A 198 -3.00 1.00 3.12
N GLU A 199 -3.34 -0.26 2.85
CA GLU A 199 -3.42 -1.33 3.83
C GLU A 199 -2.05 -1.65 4.44
N ILE A 200 -0.97 -1.58 3.66
CA ILE A 200 0.40 -1.69 4.19
C ILE A 200 0.67 -0.60 5.22
N LEU A 201 0.27 0.65 4.96
CA LEU A 201 0.49 1.74 5.92
C LEU A 201 -0.32 1.56 7.21
N ILE A 202 -1.55 1.08 7.11
CA ILE A 202 -2.42 0.80 8.28
C ILE A 202 -1.85 -0.37 9.09
N GLU A 203 -1.56 -1.50 8.44
CA GLU A 203 -1.07 -2.71 9.10
C GLU A 203 0.30 -2.50 9.75
N ALA A 204 1.17 -1.70 9.12
CA ALA A 204 2.46 -1.33 9.69
C ALA A 204 2.37 -0.24 10.78
N GLY A 205 1.19 0.30 11.04
CA GLY A 205 0.97 1.39 12.00
C GLY A 205 1.68 2.70 11.61
N LEU A 206 1.85 2.95 10.31
CA LEU A 206 2.41 4.19 9.77
C LEU A 206 1.32 5.24 9.47
N ALA A 207 0.09 4.79 9.25
CA ALA A 207 -1.07 5.63 9.07
C ALA A 207 -2.25 5.12 9.91
N THR A 208 -3.10 6.04 10.34
CA THR A 208 -4.47 5.72 10.77
C THR A 208 -5.42 6.10 9.64
N SER A 209 -6.61 5.52 9.59
CA SER A 209 -7.59 5.87 8.53
C SER A 209 -7.94 7.35 8.51
N GLY A 210 -7.90 8.03 9.66
CA GLY A 210 -8.15 9.49 9.76
C GLY A 210 -7.12 10.36 9.03
N CYS A 211 -5.84 9.97 8.99
CA CYS A 211 -4.79 10.73 8.27
C CYS A 211 -4.42 10.14 6.91
N LEU A 212 -4.90 8.93 6.59
CA LEU A 212 -4.54 8.19 5.39
C LEU A 212 -4.80 8.97 4.10
N LYS A 213 -5.94 9.67 4.00
CA LYS A 213 -6.26 10.49 2.82
C LYS A 213 -5.21 11.58 2.57
N ASN A 214 -4.77 12.27 3.62
CA ASN A 214 -3.77 13.34 3.51
C ASN A 214 -2.38 12.78 3.22
N ILE A 215 -2.06 11.59 3.73
CA ILE A 215 -0.83 10.86 3.39
C ILE A 215 -0.82 10.42 1.92
N LEU A 216 -1.89 9.76 1.44
CA LEU A 216 -2.01 9.26 0.06
C LEU A 216 -2.17 10.38 -0.99
N SER A 217 -2.63 11.56 -0.60
CA SER A 217 -2.63 12.74 -1.48
C SER A 217 -1.31 13.51 -1.44
N GLY A 218 -0.38 13.13 -0.56
CA GLY A 218 0.89 13.84 -0.35
C GLY A 218 0.77 15.08 0.54
N LYS A 219 -0.45 15.54 0.87
CA LYS A 219 -0.71 16.78 1.63
C LYS A 219 -0.06 16.78 3.02
N SER A 220 -0.07 15.64 3.72
CA SER A 220 0.75 15.45 4.94
C SER A 220 2.20 15.15 4.54
N TYR A 221 2.88 16.10 3.92
CA TYR A 221 4.14 15.87 3.18
C TYR A 221 5.21 15.10 3.97
N ALA A 222 5.45 15.46 5.23
CA ALA A 222 6.46 14.80 6.07
C ALA A 222 6.10 13.32 6.32
N LYS A 223 4.85 13.05 6.72
CA LYS A 223 4.33 11.69 6.95
C LYS A 223 4.26 10.87 5.66
N ALA A 224 3.88 11.50 4.55
CA ALA A 224 3.84 10.87 3.22
C ALA A 224 5.23 10.47 2.74
N LEU A 225 6.22 11.37 2.83
CA LEU A 225 7.60 11.08 2.46
C LEU A 225 8.23 10.01 3.36
N PHE A 226 7.99 10.07 4.68
CA PHE A 226 8.43 9.04 5.62
C PHE A 226 7.85 7.67 5.30
N SER A 227 6.54 7.60 5.04
CA SER A 227 5.83 6.37 4.66
C SER A 227 6.35 5.82 3.33
N LEU A 228 6.54 6.67 2.33
CA LEU A 228 7.08 6.28 1.03
C LEU A 228 8.51 5.73 1.14
N ARG A 229 9.38 6.35 1.95
CA ARG A 229 10.72 5.84 2.24
C ARG A 229 10.68 4.48 2.93
N ALA A 230 9.86 4.32 3.98
CA ALA A 230 9.76 3.07 4.73
C ALA A 230 9.25 1.91 3.86
N VAL A 231 8.20 2.15 3.06
CA VAL A 231 7.65 1.14 2.15
C VAL A 231 8.63 0.78 1.03
N THR A 232 9.28 1.78 0.42
CA THR A 232 10.26 1.53 -0.64
C THR A 232 11.45 0.74 -0.09
N GLU A 233 12.02 1.13 1.04
CA GLU A 233 13.14 0.42 1.65
C GLU A 233 12.78 -1.03 2.06
N ALA A 234 11.58 -1.26 2.60
CA ALA A 234 11.11 -2.60 2.92
C ALA A 234 11.03 -3.49 1.67
N LEU A 235 10.47 -2.96 0.58
CA LEU A 235 10.38 -3.65 -0.72
C LEU A 235 11.76 -3.94 -1.30
N GLU A 236 12.68 -2.97 -1.24
CA GLU A 236 14.09 -3.11 -1.66
C GLU A 236 14.81 -4.22 -0.89
N ARG A 237 14.74 -4.22 0.44
CA ARG A 237 15.38 -5.26 1.28
C ARG A 237 14.83 -6.64 0.96
N LEU A 238 13.52 -6.76 0.72
CA LEU A 238 12.90 -8.01 0.31
C LEU A 238 13.39 -8.46 -1.07
N LEU A 239 13.55 -7.54 -2.03
CA LEU A 239 14.07 -7.83 -3.37
C LEU A 239 15.56 -8.20 -3.34
N ILE A 240 16.37 -7.50 -2.53
CA ILE A 240 17.79 -7.83 -2.30
C ILE A 240 17.92 -9.27 -1.80
N ASN A 241 17.08 -9.69 -0.86
CA ASN A 241 17.13 -11.08 -0.37
C ASN A 241 16.86 -12.10 -1.50
N VAL A 242 15.92 -11.83 -2.41
CA VAL A 242 15.66 -12.72 -3.56
C VAL A 242 16.84 -12.70 -4.54
N PHE A 243 17.40 -11.53 -4.82
CA PHE A 243 18.60 -11.37 -5.64
C PHE A 243 19.79 -12.18 -5.09
N LEU A 244 20.07 -12.08 -3.79
CA LEU A 244 21.16 -12.80 -3.15
C LEU A 244 20.94 -14.32 -3.13
N GLU A 245 19.69 -14.77 -3.03
CA GLU A 245 19.34 -16.19 -3.13
C GLU A 245 19.55 -16.76 -4.54
N GLU A 246 19.16 -16.01 -5.58
CA GLU A 246 19.19 -16.46 -6.98
C GLU A 246 20.57 -16.31 -7.63
N GLU A 247 21.21 -15.14 -7.48
CA GLU A 247 22.46 -14.81 -8.18
C GLU A 247 23.71 -15.12 -7.33
N LYS A 248 23.58 -15.22 -6.01
CA LYS A 248 24.67 -15.51 -5.05
C LYS A 248 25.95 -14.69 -5.31
N PRO A 249 25.85 -13.35 -5.39
CA PRO A 249 26.99 -12.51 -5.70
C PRO A 249 27.95 -12.40 -4.51
N ASP A 250 29.21 -12.06 -4.77
CA ASP A 250 30.17 -11.73 -3.74
C ASP A 250 29.85 -10.35 -3.12
N ILE A 251 29.72 -10.31 -1.79
CA ILE A 251 29.41 -9.09 -1.05
C ILE A 251 30.73 -8.50 -0.50
N PRO A 252 31.06 -7.24 -0.80
CA PRO A 252 32.26 -6.57 -0.27
C PRO A 252 32.04 -6.14 1.19
N HIS A 253 32.01 -7.13 2.09
CA HIS A 253 31.69 -6.92 3.50
C HIS A 253 32.61 -5.91 4.18
N GLU A 254 33.93 -5.98 3.95
CA GLU A 254 34.90 -5.08 4.58
C GLU A 254 34.64 -3.62 4.22
N THR A 255 34.49 -3.33 2.92
CA THR A 255 34.19 -1.98 2.40
C THR A 255 32.89 -1.43 2.99
N LEU A 256 31.82 -2.23 2.98
CA LEU A 256 30.52 -1.80 3.52
C LEU A 256 30.55 -1.62 5.03
N ILE A 257 31.22 -2.51 5.78
CA ILE A 257 31.35 -2.42 7.24
C ILE A 257 32.13 -1.17 7.64
N ASN A 258 33.18 -0.80 6.90
CA ASN A 258 33.92 0.43 7.15
C ASN A 258 33.01 1.67 7.04
N LEU A 259 32.21 1.75 5.97
CA LEU A 259 31.26 2.85 5.79
C LEU A 259 30.13 2.85 6.86
N ILE A 260 29.69 1.67 7.30
CA ILE A 260 28.67 1.54 8.37
C ILE A 260 29.21 2.09 9.70
N HIS A 261 30.44 1.73 10.08
CA HIS A 261 31.03 2.17 11.34
C HIS A 261 31.45 3.64 11.32
N CYS A 262 31.88 4.15 10.15
CA CYS A 262 32.36 5.51 10.00
C CYS A 262 31.78 6.14 8.72
N CYS A 263 30.59 6.72 8.85
CA CYS A 263 29.85 7.30 7.73
C CYS A 263 30.32 8.74 7.45
N THR A 264 31.43 8.89 6.71
CA THR A 264 31.99 10.19 6.29
C THR A 264 32.03 10.32 4.77
N CYS A 265 32.25 11.55 4.28
CA CYS A 265 32.41 11.84 2.85
C CYS A 265 33.60 11.06 2.25
N GLU A 266 34.75 11.01 2.92
CA GLU A 266 35.96 10.33 2.42
C GLU A 266 35.76 8.81 2.32
N ASN A 267 35.09 8.23 3.31
CA ASN A 267 34.79 6.80 3.32
C ASN A 267 33.74 6.46 2.26
N LEU A 268 32.74 7.32 2.05
CA LEU A 268 31.79 7.16 0.96
C LEU A 268 32.51 7.22 -0.39
N ASP A 269 33.34 8.23 -0.63
CA ASP A 269 34.09 8.41 -1.87
C ASP A 269 35.02 7.22 -2.18
N SER A 270 35.67 6.69 -1.15
CA SER A 270 36.51 5.49 -1.26
C SER A 270 35.67 4.27 -1.59
N THR A 271 34.51 4.12 -0.93
CA THR A 271 33.56 3.02 -1.15
C THR A 271 32.98 3.05 -2.56
N LEU A 272 32.61 4.22 -3.09
CA LEU A 272 32.03 4.38 -4.42
C LEU A 272 33.01 4.09 -5.56
N LYS A 273 34.32 4.14 -5.30
CA LYS A 273 35.37 3.80 -6.27
C LYS A 273 35.75 2.33 -6.25
N GLU A 274 35.26 1.57 -5.28
CA GLU A 274 35.68 0.20 -5.07
C GLU A 274 35.09 -0.76 -6.13
N PRO A 275 35.93 -1.45 -6.93
CA PRO A 275 35.46 -2.26 -8.06
C PRO A 275 34.50 -3.38 -7.65
N SER A 276 34.73 -4.00 -6.49
CA SER A 276 33.89 -5.08 -5.97
C SER A 276 32.46 -4.60 -5.68
N LEU A 277 32.30 -3.39 -5.11
CA LEU A 277 30.99 -2.76 -4.90
C LEU A 277 30.32 -2.39 -6.21
N LEU A 278 31.05 -1.76 -7.14
CA LEU A 278 30.51 -1.38 -8.45
C LEU A 278 29.99 -2.60 -9.22
N ASN A 279 30.71 -3.73 -9.16
CA ASN A 279 30.27 -4.98 -9.74
C ASN A 279 28.97 -5.50 -9.09
N LEU A 280 28.89 -5.53 -7.75
CA LEU A 280 27.69 -5.96 -7.03
C LEU A 280 26.47 -5.09 -7.39
N ILE A 281 26.62 -3.76 -7.39
CA ILE A 281 25.54 -2.84 -7.73
C ILE A 281 25.12 -3.01 -9.20
N ASN A 282 26.06 -3.23 -10.12
CA ASN A 282 25.74 -3.49 -11.52
C ASN A 282 24.97 -4.82 -11.70
N GLN A 283 25.36 -5.88 -10.98
CA GLN A 283 24.61 -7.15 -10.98
C GLN A 283 23.19 -6.95 -10.43
N TYR A 284 23.05 -6.16 -9.36
CA TYR A 284 21.73 -5.85 -8.81
C TYR A 284 20.86 -5.03 -9.78
N LYS A 285 21.44 -4.04 -10.47
CA LYS A 285 20.75 -3.29 -11.54
C LYS A 285 20.29 -4.20 -12.68
N GLN A 286 21.15 -5.10 -13.15
CA GLN A 286 20.81 -6.10 -14.16
C GLN A 286 19.68 -7.03 -13.67
N TYR A 287 19.71 -7.42 -12.41
CA TYR A 287 18.64 -8.21 -11.80
C TYR A 287 17.31 -7.44 -11.78
N GLN A 288 17.31 -6.17 -11.39
CA GLN A 288 16.14 -5.31 -11.48
C GLN A 288 15.62 -5.21 -12.92
N ASP A 289 16.48 -5.14 -13.93
CA ASP A 289 16.06 -5.16 -15.34
C ASP A 289 15.45 -6.49 -15.76
N LYS A 290 15.94 -7.63 -15.25
CA LYS A 290 15.26 -8.93 -15.43
C LYS A 290 13.84 -8.87 -14.84
N VAL A 291 13.69 -8.29 -13.65
CA VAL A 291 12.38 -8.12 -13.00
C VAL A 291 11.46 -7.21 -13.80
N ARG A 292 11.94 -6.07 -14.32
CA ARG A 292 11.16 -5.19 -15.23
C ARG A 292 10.69 -5.93 -16.48
N LYS A 293 11.47 -6.91 -16.97
CA LYS A 293 11.12 -7.78 -18.10
C LYS A 293 10.27 -9.00 -17.73
N GLY A 294 9.84 -9.13 -16.48
CA GLY A 294 8.87 -10.14 -16.03
C GLY A 294 9.48 -11.37 -15.36
N HIS A 295 10.77 -11.36 -15.03
CA HIS A 295 11.44 -12.49 -14.36
C HIS A 295 10.70 -13.00 -13.10
N LEU A 296 10.20 -12.07 -12.28
CA LEU A 296 9.40 -12.37 -11.07
C LEU A 296 7.89 -12.15 -11.28
N GLY A 297 7.44 -11.97 -12.53
CA GLY A 297 6.02 -11.81 -12.88
C GLY A 297 5.49 -10.38 -12.82
N LYS A 298 4.22 -10.22 -13.21
CA LYS A 298 3.56 -8.92 -13.40
C LYS A 298 3.43 -8.09 -12.12
N THR A 299 3.18 -8.74 -11.00
CA THR A 299 3.11 -8.04 -9.70
C THR A 299 4.45 -7.45 -9.30
N ALA A 300 5.54 -8.19 -9.51
CA ALA A 300 6.89 -7.67 -9.28
C ALA A 300 7.21 -6.49 -10.21
N GLN A 301 6.81 -6.55 -11.49
CA GLN A 301 6.97 -5.45 -12.44
C GLN A 301 6.28 -4.16 -11.93
N PHE A 302 5.03 -4.27 -11.48
CA PHE A 302 4.28 -3.12 -10.96
C PHE A 302 4.96 -2.49 -9.73
N TRP A 303 5.36 -3.29 -8.75
CA TRP A 303 5.96 -2.78 -7.52
C TRP A 303 7.38 -2.24 -7.74
N LEU A 304 8.15 -2.82 -8.65
CA LEU A 304 9.45 -2.26 -9.04
C LEU A 304 9.28 -0.90 -9.76
N SER A 305 8.26 -0.77 -10.61
CA SER A 305 7.88 0.51 -11.23
C SER A 305 7.46 1.55 -10.19
N MET A 306 6.70 1.17 -9.15
CA MET A 306 6.39 2.06 -8.02
C MET A 306 7.67 2.54 -7.33
N MET A 307 8.61 1.63 -7.06
CA MET A 307 9.91 1.96 -6.47
C MET A 307 10.72 2.92 -7.34
N ASP A 308 10.67 2.78 -8.67
CA ASP A 308 11.32 3.72 -9.59
C ASP A 308 10.76 5.15 -9.45
N HIS A 309 9.44 5.31 -9.32
CA HIS A 309 8.84 6.62 -9.05
C HIS A 309 9.17 7.16 -7.65
N ALA A 310 9.24 6.30 -6.63
CA ALA A 310 9.65 6.70 -5.30
C ALA A 310 11.10 7.21 -5.27
N ARG A 311 12.02 6.51 -5.97
CA ARG A 311 13.42 6.93 -6.13
C ARG A 311 13.53 8.28 -6.83
N LEU A 312 12.69 8.59 -7.82
CA LEU A 312 12.63 9.93 -8.41
C LEU A 312 12.31 11.02 -7.39
N VAL A 313 11.38 10.77 -6.45
CA VAL A 313 11.09 11.71 -5.34
C VAL A 313 12.32 11.87 -4.43
N PHE A 314 13.01 10.78 -4.12
CA PHE A 314 14.20 10.81 -3.27
C PHE A 314 15.36 11.55 -3.94
N MET A 315 15.56 11.33 -5.24
CA MET A 315 16.58 12.03 -6.04
C MET A 315 16.25 13.52 -6.20
N MET A 316 14.97 13.89 -6.32
CA MET A 316 14.55 15.29 -6.31
C MET A 316 14.81 15.97 -4.95
N ASP A 317 14.65 15.24 -3.83
CA ASP A 317 15.05 15.72 -2.50
C ASP A 317 16.56 15.85 -2.38
N PHE A 318 17.30 14.85 -2.87
CA PHE A 318 18.76 14.85 -2.90
C PHE A 318 19.33 16.00 -3.74
N ALA A 319 18.71 16.30 -4.90
CA ALA A 319 19.10 17.40 -5.76
C ALA A 319 19.05 18.75 -5.04
N VAL A 320 17.98 19.00 -4.28
CA VAL A 320 17.87 20.23 -3.47
C VAL A 320 18.85 20.21 -2.31
N LYS A 321 18.98 19.08 -1.61
CA LYS A 321 19.88 18.92 -0.46
C LYS A 321 21.36 19.09 -0.79
N THR A 322 21.73 18.92 -2.07
CA THR A 322 23.10 19.04 -2.59
C THR A 322 23.26 20.17 -3.60
N ASN A 323 22.20 20.95 -3.86
CA ASN A 323 22.16 21.99 -4.89
C ASN A 323 22.61 21.51 -6.29
N ASN A 324 22.26 20.27 -6.66
CA ASN A 324 22.62 19.63 -7.93
C ASN A 324 21.60 19.95 -9.03
N PHE A 325 21.97 20.85 -9.95
CA PHE A 325 21.11 21.31 -11.04
C PHE A 325 20.78 20.20 -12.05
N GLU A 326 21.77 19.44 -12.50
CA GLU A 326 21.60 18.39 -13.50
C GLU A 326 20.61 17.33 -13.02
N LEU A 327 20.68 16.97 -11.73
CA LEU A 327 19.75 16.04 -11.10
C LEU A 327 18.35 16.64 -10.96
N PHE A 328 18.26 17.92 -10.57
CA PHE A 328 17.00 18.65 -10.46
C PHE A 328 16.28 18.73 -11.82
N HIS A 329 17.03 19.01 -12.89
CA HIS A 329 16.52 19.04 -14.27
C HIS A 329 16.03 17.66 -14.70
N HIS A 330 16.81 16.60 -14.48
CA HIS A 330 16.40 15.22 -14.78
C HIS A 330 15.09 14.84 -14.08
N CYS A 331 15.00 15.06 -12.76
CA CYS A 331 13.85 14.63 -11.97
C CYS A 331 12.55 15.31 -12.42
N ASN A 332 12.56 16.63 -12.65
CA ASN A 332 11.37 17.35 -13.13
C ASN A 332 10.89 16.83 -14.49
N GLY A 333 11.83 16.57 -15.42
CA GLY A 333 11.52 16.01 -16.73
C GLY A 333 10.90 14.63 -16.63
N ALA A 334 11.52 13.73 -15.87
CA ALA A 334 11.04 12.35 -15.68
C ALA A 334 9.69 12.27 -14.92
N MET A 335 9.44 13.20 -13.98
CA MET A 335 8.17 13.24 -13.24
C MET A 335 6.96 13.56 -14.13
N ALA A 336 7.14 14.25 -15.25
CA ALA A 336 6.05 14.57 -16.18
C ALA A 336 5.34 13.31 -16.73
N ASP A 337 6.06 12.20 -16.92
CA ASP A 337 5.53 10.94 -17.47
C ASP A 337 4.34 10.43 -16.65
N LEU A 338 4.47 10.39 -15.31
CA LEU A 338 3.41 9.90 -14.43
C LEU A 338 2.20 10.85 -14.40
N PHE A 339 2.44 12.16 -14.52
CA PHE A 339 1.36 13.13 -14.62
C PHE A 339 0.57 12.93 -15.91
N PHE A 340 1.21 12.65 -17.05
CA PHE A 340 0.50 12.28 -18.27
C PHE A 340 -0.28 10.98 -18.12
N ALA A 341 0.32 9.95 -17.50
CA ALA A 341 -0.33 8.66 -17.27
C ALA A 341 -1.64 8.77 -16.47
N TYR A 342 -1.66 9.63 -15.45
CA TYR A 342 -2.79 9.78 -14.53
C TYR A 342 -3.45 11.17 -14.56
N ASP A 343 -3.48 11.78 -15.75
CA ASP A 343 -4.26 12.97 -16.10
C ASP A 343 -3.99 14.24 -15.22
N GLY A 344 -2.77 14.40 -14.73
CA GLY A 344 -2.27 15.61 -14.06
C GLY A 344 -1.89 16.72 -15.05
N HIS A 345 -2.84 17.12 -15.89
CA HIS A 345 -2.63 17.96 -17.08
C HIS A 345 -1.82 19.25 -16.85
N ASN A 346 -2.02 19.96 -15.74
CA ASN A 346 -1.26 21.17 -15.42
C ASN A 346 0.23 20.83 -15.22
N TYR A 347 0.54 19.87 -14.36
CA TYR A 347 1.91 19.41 -14.17
C TYR A 347 2.50 18.79 -15.45
N SER A 348 1.73 18.00 -16.21
CA SER A 348 2.14 17.46 -17.51
C SER A 348 2.61 18.57 -18.47
N ARG A 349 1.80 19.61 -18.63
CA ARG A 349 2.07 20.74 -19.53
C ARG A 349 3.30 21.53 -19.09
N TYR A 350 3.31 21.96 -17.83
CA TYR A 350 4.30 22.93 -17.36
C TYR A 350 5.62 22.29 -16.96
N LEU A 351 5.68 21.04 -16.49
CA LEU A 351 6.95 20.34 -16.32
C LEU A 351 7.62 20.01 -17.65
N THR A 352 6.83 19.70 -18.68
CA THR A 352 7.38 19.48 -20.04
C THR A 352 7.91 20.78 -20.64
N TRP A 353 7.22 21.90 -20.44
CA TRP A 353 7.77 23.22 -20.77
C TRP A 353 9.03 23.53 -19.95
N PHE A 354 9.01 23.26 -18.65
CA PHE A 354 10.12 23.57 -17.75
C PHE A 354 11.38 22.79 -18.09
N GLU A 355 11.26 21.50 -18.40
CA GLU A 355 12.36 20.67 -18.90
C GLU A 355 12.94 21.25 -20.20
N ALA A 356 12.09 21.61 -21.17
CA ALA A 356 12.53 22.24 -22.41
C ALA A 356 13.18 23.63 -22.16
N PHE A 357 12.66 24.40 -21.20
CA PHE A 357 13.20 25.69 -20.82
C PHE A 357 14.61 25.55 -20.22
N LEU A 358 14.80 24.64 -19.26
CA LEU A 358 16.09 24.38 -18.64
C LEU A 358 17.12 23.83 -19.64
N THR A 359 16.71 22.97 -20.58
CA THR A 359 17.58 22.48 -21.68
C THR A 359 18.11 23.62 -22.55
N ASN A 360 17.37 24.72 -22.67
CA ASN A 360 17.72 25.87 -23.51
C ASN A 360 18.05 27.12 -22.70
N ILE A 361 18.41 26.96 -21.41
CA ILE A 361 18.60 28.12 -20.54
C ILE A 361 19.79 28.98 -20.98
N ASP A 362 20.89 28.38 -21.43
CA ASP A 362 22.05 29.14 -21.90
C ASP A 362 21.80 29.86 -23.23
N LEU A 363 20.87 29.36 -24.06
CA LEU A 363 20.44 30.04 -25.29
C LEU A 363 19.50 31.21 -25.00
N SER A 364 18.63 31.07 -23.99
CA SER A 364 17.61 32.07 -23.65
C SER A 364 18.12 33.14 -22.67
N HIS A 365 18.97 32.75 -21.72
CA HIS A 365 19.52 33.56 -20.64
C HIS A 365 21.02 33.21 -20.43
N PRO A 366 21.92 33.64 -21.33
CA PRO A 366 23.34 33.30 -21.26
C PRO A 366 23.97 33.64 -19.89
N GLY A 367 24.56 32.63 -19.23
CA GLY A 367 25.19 32.79 -17.91
C GLY A 367 24.23 32.77 -16.71
N ALA A 368 22.92 32.61 -16.91
CA ALA A 368 21.97 32.42 -15.81
C ALA A 368 22.18 31.06 -15.10
N LEU A 369 22.65 30.05 -15.84
CA LEU A 369 22.91 28.71 -15.31
C LEU A 369 23.90 28.73 -14.12
N ASP A 370 24.92 29.57 -14.18
CA ASP A 370 25.89 29.71 -13.09
C ASP A 370 25.18 30.15 -11.81
N TYR A 371 24.29 31.15 -11.87
CA TYR A 371 23.53 31.57 -10.69
C TYR A 371 22.66 30.44 -10.13
N ILE A 372 22.04 29.63 -11.00
CA ILE A 372 21.24 28.49 -10.54
C ILE A 372 22.11 27.48 -9.78
N LYS A 373 23.29 27.15 -10.34
CA LYS A 373 24.27 26.25 -9.72
C LYS A 373 24.88 26.79 -8.42
N HIS A 374 24.83 28.10 -8.19
CA HIS A 374 25.33 28.74 -6.96
C HIS A 374 24.23 29.05 -5.92
N GLY A 375 23.12 28.32 -5.96
CA GLY A 375 22.18 28.25 -4.82
C GLY A 375 20.78 28.78 -5.11
N ALA A 376 20.32 28.80 -6.37
CA ALA A 376 18.98 29.28 -6.67
C ALA A 376 17.87 28.22 -6.49
N ILE A 377 18.23 26.93 -6.42
CA ILE A 377 17.25 25.83 -6.19
C ILE A 377 17.12 25.46 -4.71
N SER A 378 18.00 25.96 -3.84
CA SER A 378 18.08 25.55 -2.44
C SER A 378 18.45 26.70 -1.50
N VAL A 379 18.01 26.59 -0.24
CA VAL A 379 18.20 27.59 0.82
C VAL A 379 18.96 26.97 1.99
N ALA A 380 20.04 27.61 2.42
CA ALA A 380 20.81 27.23 3.61
C ALA A 380 20.34 28.03 4.83
N ARG A 381 19.53 27.44 5.71
CA ARG A 381 19.14 28.08 6.99
C ARG A 381 20.08 27.77 8.16
N SER A 382 20.82 26.67 8.04
CA SER A 382 21.83 26.24 9.01
C SER A 382 23.09 25.81 8.26
N LEU A 383 24.20 25.69 9.00
CA LEU A 383 25.47 25.16 8.48
C LEU A 383 25.57 23.64 8.71
N ILE A 384 24.43 22.95 8.78
CA ILE A 384 24.38 21.50 8.92
C ILE A 384 24.43 20.89 7.50
N PRO A 385 25.37 19.99 7.21
CA PRO A 385 25.41 19.30 5.92
C PRO A 385 24.08 18.59 5.60
N GLY A 386 23.66 18.61 4.34
CA GLY A 386 22.41 17.95 3.91
C GLY A 386 21.10 18.57 4.44
N ALA A 387 21.17 19.76 5.05
CA ALA A 387 20.04 20.51 5.59
C ALA A 387 19.52 21.62 4.65
N LEU A 388 20.02 21.69 3.41
CA LEU A 388 19.50 22.61 2.39
C LEU A 388 18.02 22.31 2.10
N ALA A 389 17.20 23.36 2.10
CA ALA A 389 15.75 23.27 1.90
C ALA A 389 15.33 23.85 0.54
N ALA A 390 14.19 23.40 0.00
CA ALA A 390 13.65 24.00 -1.22
C ALA A 390 13.20 25.45 -0.96
N VAL A 391 13.28 26.30 -1.99
CA VAL A 391 12.91 27.73 -1.89
C VAL A 391 11.44 27.91 -1.52
N ASP A 392 10.55 27.18 -2.18
CA ASP A 392 9.10 27.23 -1.91
C ASP A 392 8.75 26.66 -0.53
N LYS A 393 9.39 25.56 -0.11
CA LYS A 393 9.25 25.02 1.25
C LYS A 393 9.70 26.00 2.33
N THR A 394 10.79 26.72 2.08
CA THR A 394 11.35 27.69 3.04
C THR A 394 10.34 28.78 3.35
N MET A 395 9.62 29.26 2.33
CA MET A 395 8.58 30.27 2.50
C MET A 395 7.41 29.75 3.35
N GLU A 396 7.01 28.48 3.17
CA GLU A 396 5.98 27.84 4.00
C GLU A 396 6.41 27.73 5.47
N GLU A 397 7.65 27.28 5.72
CA GLU A 397 8.17 27.03 7.06
C GLU A 397 8.56 28.29 7.84
N THR A 398 8.74 29.42 7.15
CA THR A 398 9.11 30.70 7.76
C THR A 398 7.89 31.62 7.79
N PHE A 399 7.60 32.33 6.70
CA PHE A 399 6.56 33.36 6.67
C PHE A 399 5.15 32.80 6.83
N MET A 400 4.77 31.78 6.04
CA MET A 400 3.38 31.30 6.04
C MET A 400 3.00 30.64 7.36
N LYS A 401 3.93 29.94 8.02
CA LYS A 401 3.74 29.42 9.37
C LYS A 401 3.25 30.48 10.36
N PHE A 402 3.92 31.64 10.41
CA PHE A 402 3.50 32.74 11.30
C PHE A 402 2.28 33.49 10.77
N ALA A 403 2.08 33.54 9.45
CA ALA A 403 0.93 34.19 8.85
C ALA A 403 -0.39 33.44 9.15
N LYS A 404 -0.35 32.11 9.19
CA LYS A 404 -1.53 31.27 9.41
C LYS A 404 -1.78 30.92 10.90
N SER A 405 -0.87 31.26 11.81
CA SER A 405 -1.01 30.98 13.25
C SER A 405 -1.92 31.97 13.99
N SER A 406 -2.27 31.64 15.24
CA SER A 406 -3.05 32.49 16.15
C SER A 406 -2.36 33.84 16.38
N GLY A 407 -2.97 34.94 15.90
CA GLY A 407 -2.35 36.29 15.89
C GLY A 407 -1.55 36.62 14.62
N GLY A 408 -1.58 35.73 13.62
CA GLY A 408 -1.17 35.95 12.24
C GLY A 408 -2.17 36.78 11.44
N LEU A 409 -2.17 36.60 10.11
CA LEU A 409 -3.06 37.29 9.18
C LEU A 409 -4.54 36.86 9.29
N LEU A 410 -4.81 35.69 9.88
CA LEU A 410 -6.16 35.18 10.09
C LEU A 410 -6.97 36.17 10.96
N GLY A 411 -8.01 36.78 10.38
CA GLY A 411 -8.83 37.81 11.03
C GLY A 411 -8.30 39.25 10.95
N LEU A 412 -7.09 39.48 10.43
CA LEU A 412 -6.51 40.82 10.25
C LEU A 412 -6.85 41.44 8.89
N PHE A 413 -7.24 40.66 7.89
CA PHE A 413 -7.55 41.14 6.53
C PHE A 413 -8.63 42.23 6.49
N ASN A 414 -9.60 42.19 7.41
CA ASN A 414 -10.67 43.19 7.51
C ASN A 414 -10.24 44.47 8.24
N ASN A 415 -9.05 44.51 8.84
CA ASN A 415 -8.49 45.67 9.52
C ASN A 415 -7.16 46.08 8.85
N CYS A 416 -7.25 46.91 7.81
CA CYS A 416 -6.10 47.37 7.02
C CYS A 416 -4.97 47.95 7.89
N GLY A 417 -5.29 48.68 8.96
CA GLY A 417 -4.29 49.23 9.87
C GLY A 417 -3.54 48.17 10.67
N ALA A 418 -4.24 47.14 11.14
CA ALA A 418 -3.64 46.02 11.85
C ALA A 418 -2.86 45.10 10.91
N TYR A 419 -3.41 44.82 9.72
CA TYR A 419 -2.73 44.13 8.62
C TYR A 419 -1.41 44.80 8.26
N GLN A 420 -1.41 46.12 8.01
CA GLN A 420 -0.17 46.85 7.69
C GLN A 420 0.83 46.88 8.84
N LYS A 421 0.39 47.03 10.10
CA LYS A 421 1.28 46.93 11.26
C LYS A 421 1.91 45.55 11.36
N TRP A 422 1.13 44.49 11.12
CA TRP A 422 1.61 43.12 11.08
C TRP A 422 2.65 42.97 9.97
N CYS A 423 2.30 43.22 8.70
CA CYS A 423 3.22 43.12 7.57
C CYS A 423 4.53 43.92 7.75
N ARG A 424 4.44 45.12 8.36
CA ARG A 424 5.60 46.00 8.58
C ARG A 424 6.48 45.59 9.77
N THR A 425 5.98 44.80 10.71
CA THR A 425 6.74 44.41 11.92
C THR A 425 7.10 42.94 11.95
N THR A 426 6.43 42.06 11.21
CA THR A 426 6.63 40.61 11.26
C THR A 426 8.06 40.19 10.96
N SER A 427 8.69 40.73 9.91
CA SER A 427 10.10 40.38 9.58
C SER A 427 11.04 40.74 10.73
N ALA A 428 10.92 41.97 11.26
CA ALA A 428 11.73 42.42 12.39
C ALA A 428 11.43 41.62 13.68
N ARG A 429 10.17 41.25 13.92
CA ARG A 429 9.76 40.43 15.07
C ARG A 429 10.28 39.01 14.97
N ALA A 430 10.27 38.41 13.77
CA ALA A 430 10.82 37.08 13.52
C ALA A 430 12.34 37.09 13.78
N GLN A 431 13.06 38.07 13.24
CA GLN A 431 14.49 38.26 13.51
C GLN A 431 14.76 38.47 15.02
N LEU A 432 13.97 39.31 15.69
CA LEU A 432 14.14 39.58 17.12
C LEU A 432 13.84 38.33 17.97
N TYR A 433 12.84 37.55 17.58
CA TYR A 433 12.50 36.28 18.23
C TYR A 433 13.62 35.25 18.05
N GLU A 434 14.16 35.13 16.85
CA GLU A 434 15.29 34.24 16.55
C GLU A 434 16.54 34.65 17.35
N LEU A 435 16.89 35.95 17.35
CA LEU A 435 17.96 36.50 18.19
C LEU A 435 17.68 36.28 19.69
N THR A 436 16.42 36.38 20.13
CA THR A 436 16.06 36.15 21.54
C THR A 436 16.25 34.68 21.91
N LEU A 437 15.82 33.76 21.04
CA LEU A 437 16.04 32.34 21.25
C LEU A 437 17.54 32.00 21.23
N GLU A 438 18.33 32.62 20.36
CA GLU A 438 19.79 32.51 20.33
C GLU A 438 20.42 33.02 21.65
N MET A 439 20.04 34.23 22.09
CA MET A 439 20.48 34.82 23.35
C MET A 439 20.08 33.99 24.58
N CYS A 440 18.93 33.32 24.54
CA CYS A 440 18.47 32.42 25.60
C CYS A 440 19.09 31.01 25.52
N GLY A 441 19.93 30.74 24.52
CA GLY A 441 20.49 29.40 24.26
C GLY A 441 19.41 28.36 23.93
N MET A 442 18.24 28.80 23.46
CA MET A 442 17.14 27.97 22.97
C MET A 442 17.24 27.72 21.45
N ILE A 443 17.97 28.58 20.75
CA ILE A 443 18.57 28.28 19.46
C ILE A 443 20.04 28.01 19.72
N ASP A 444 20.50 26.93 19.11
CA ASP A 444 21.88 26.51 19.07
C ASP A 444 22.79 27.65 18.58
N ASP A 445 23.89 27.91 19.30
CA ASP A 445 24.89 28.91 18.93
C ASP A 445 25.27 28.73 17.45
N PRO A 446 25.21 29.79 16.61
CA PRO A 446 25.44 29.69 15.18
C PRO A 446 26.83 29.19 14.79
N GLU A 447 27.82 29.38 15.66
CA GLU A 447 29.19 28.90 15.49
C GLU A 447 29.40 27.53 16.16
N MET A 448 28.63 27.20 17.21
CA MET A 448 28.68 25.90 17.92
C MET A 448 27.31 25.37 18.37
N PRO A 449 26.55 24.69 17.49
CA PRO A 449 25.24 24.14 17.86
C PRO A 449 25.39 23.10 18.99
N LYS A 450 24.52 23.09 20.01
CA LYS A 450 24.59 22.15 21.15
C LYS A 450 24.52 20.68 20.70
N ALA A 451 23.97 20.38 19.52
CA ALA A 451 24.02 19.04 18.91
C ALA A 451 24.93 18.92 17.66
N GLY A 452 25.16 20.00 16.91
CA GLY A 452 26.03 20.05 15.72
C GLY A 452 25.66 19.09 14.57
N LYS A 453 24.50 18.41 14.64
CA LYS A 453 24.17 17.24 13.83
C LYS A 453 22.72 17.25 13.38
N HIS A 454 22.46 16.68 12.21
CA HIS A 454 21.11 16.52 11.67
C HIS A 454 20.28 15.54 12.50
N ARG A 455 19.00 15.86 12.75
CA ARG A 455 18.10 15.07 13.63
C ARG A 455 18.04 13.58 13.29
N GLU A 456 18.03 13.22 12.00
CA GLU A 456 18.03 11.80 11.56
C GLU A 456 19.32 11.01 11.95
N LEU A 457 20.36 11.68 12.45
CA LEU A 457 21.56 11.04 13.00
C LEU A 457 21.39 10.63 14.47
N GLU A 458 20.35 11.11 15.15
CA GLU A 458 20.07 10.74 16.53
C GLU A 458 19.73 9.24 16.64
N PRO A 459 20.31 8.49 17.60
CA PRO A 459 20.07 7.06 17.74
C PRO A 459 18.58 6.70 17.85
N ALA A 460 17.77 7.56 18.48
CA ALA A 460 16.32 7.39 18.58
C ALA A 460 15.62 7.46 17.21
N GLN A 461 16.07 8.35 16.32
CA GLN A 461 15.51 8.51 14.98
C GLN A 461 15.95 7.38 14.05
N ILE A 462 17.20 6.92 14.16
CA ILE A 462 17.69 5.72 13.45
C ILE A 462 16.85 4.51 13.84
N LYS A 463 16.61 4.33 15.15
CA LYS A 463 15.76 3.27 15.68
C LYS A 463 14.31 3.38 15.18
N LYS A 464 13.69 4.57 15.26
CA LYS A 464 12.32 4.83 14.78
C LYS A 464 12.17 4.48 13.30
N SER A 465 13.14 4.88 12.47
CA SER A 465 13.17 4.56 11.04
C SER A 465 13.32 3.06 10.79
N GLU A 466 14.21 2.36 11.50
CA GLU A 466 14.38 0.90 11.35
C GLU A 466 13.11 0.15 11.78
N GLU A 467 12.52 0.49 12.92
CA GLU A 467 11.30 -0.14 13.41
C GLU A 467 10.13 0.03 12.44
N ALA A 468 10.00 1.20 11.81
CA ALA A 468 9.02 1.44 10.75
C ALA A 468 9.24 0.49 9.55
N VAL A 469 10.47 0.36 9.04
CA VAL A 469 10.80 -0.56 7.94
C VAL A 469 10.51 -2.00 8.31
N GLN A 470 10.85 -2.44 9.52
CA GLN A 470 10.58 -3.81 9.99
C GLN A 470 9.08 -4.08 10.11
N ARG A 471 8.28 -3.14 10.64
CA ARG A 471 6.81 -3.29 10.67
C ARG A 471 6.23 -3.41 9.26
N VAL A 472 6.74 -2.65 8.29
CA VAL A 472 6.31 -2.79 6.88
C VAL A 472 6.72 -4.14 6.29
N ILE A 473 7.94 -4.63 6.54
CA ILE A 473 8.37 -5.97 6.10
C ILE A 473 7.44 -7.04 6.66
N ILE A 474 7.07 -6.94 7.95
CA ILE A 474 6.14 -7.86 8.60
C ILE A 474 4.76 -7.77 7.92
N ALA A 475 4.24 -6.57 7.68
CA ALA A 475 2.97 -6.36 6.99
C ALA A 475 2.97 -7.00 5.59
N ILE A 476 3.97 -6.71 4.76
CA ILE A 476 4.09 -7.27 3.40
C ILE A 476 4.20 -8.81 3.42
N LYS A 477 4.90 -9.38 4.41
CA LYS A 477 5.00 -10.85 4.58
C LYS A 477 3.72 -11.48 5.11
N GLY A 478 2.92 -10.73 5.88
CA GLY A 478 1.58 -11.16 6.32
C GLY A 478 0.54 -11.09 5.21
N PHE A 479 0.79 -10.22 4.24
CA PHE A 479 0.09 -10.10 2.96
C PHE A 479 0.74 -10.99 1.89
N THR A 480 0.50 -10.67 0.62
CA THR A 480 1.20 -11.31 -0.51
C THR A 480 2.55 -10.61 -0.75
N ASN A 481 3.66 -11.36 -0.68
CA ASN A 481 4.98 -10.83 -1.02
C ASN A 481 5.13 -10.68 -2.55
N PRO A 482 5.33 -9.47 -3.10
CA PRO A 482 5.35 -9.21 -4.55
C PRO A 482 6.47 -9.93 -5.29
N TRP A 483 7.55 -10.32 -4.61
CA TRP A 483 8.73 -10.94 -5.22
C TRP A 483 8.66 -12.47 -5.26
N ARG A 484 7.63 -13.07 -4.65
CA ARG A 484 7.51 -14.53 -4.48
C ARG A 484 6.14 -15.06 -4.89
N ILE A 485 5.43 -14.36 -5.77
CA ILE A 485 4.13 -14.81 -6.27
C ILE A 485 4.35 -16.00 -7.23
N PRO A 486 3.71 -17.17 -6.99
CA PRO A 486 3.89 -18.34 -7.86
C PRO A 486 3.36 -18.11 -9.28
N ASP A 487 2.19 -17.50 -9.42
CA ASP A 487 1.63 -17.12 -10.72
C ASP A 487 2.24 -15.81 -11.21
N LYS A 488 3.18 -15.93 -12.15
CA LYS A 488 3.85 -14.79 -12.78
C LYS A 488 3.03 -14.13 -13.89
N SER A 489 1.97 -14.80 -14.37
CA SER A 489 1.18 -14.40 -15.54
C SER A 489 0.10 -13.38 -15.23
N ARG A 490 -0.21 -13.17 -13.96
CA ARG A 490 -1.25 -12.25 -13.48
C ARG A 490 -0.70 -11.22 -12.51
N LEU A 491 -1.38 -10.07 -12.46
CA LEU A 491 -1.16 -9.03 -11.48
C LEU A 491 -2.07 -9.24 -10.26
N TYR A 492 -1.55 -9.03 -9.06
CA TYR A 492 -2.26 -9.24 -7.80
C TYR A 492 -2.21 -7.99 -6.90
N SER A 493 -3.30 -7.73 -6.18
CA SER A 493 -3.28 -6.79 -5.05
C SER A 493 -2.56 -7.41 -3.86
N LEU A 494 -1.64 -6.68 -3.20
CA LEU A 494 -0.87 -7.29 -2.10
C LEU A 494 -1.74 -7.56 -0.87
N ALA A 495 -2.64 -6.64 -0.54
CA ALA A 495 -3.42 -6.70 0.69
C ALA A 495 -4.41 -7.87 0.70
N SER A 496 -5.10 -8.09 -0.41
CA SER A 496 -6.09 -9.17 -0.53
C SER A 496 -5.51 -10.45 -1.16
N GLY A 497 -4.45 -10.34 -1.95
CA GLY A 497 -3.97 -11.41 -2.83
C GLY A 497 -4.91 -11.68 -4.01
N ALA A 498 -5.86 -10.78 -4.30
CA ALA A 498 -6.81 -10.97 -5.40
C ALA A 498 -6.15 -10.72 -6.76
N PRO A 499 -6.44 -11.55 -7.78
CA PRO A 499 -5.99 -11.30 -9.14
C PRO A 499 -6.73 -10.09 -9.74
N ILE A 500 -5.98 -9.22 -10.40
CA ILE A 500 -6.50 -8.05 -11.11
C ILE A 500 -7.10 -8.50 -12.45
N HIS A 501 -8.24 -7.92 -12.83
CA HIS A 501 -8.90 -8.22 -14.10
C HIS A 501 -7.98 -7.91 -15.30
N PRO A 502 -7.93 -8.74 -16.37
CA PRO A 502 -6.96 -8.59 -17.46
C PRO A 502 -6.99 -7.19 -18.11
N GLU A 503 -8.17 -6.59 -18.29
CA GLU A 503 -8.27 -5.23 -18.84
C GLU A 503 -7.62 -4.16 -17.95
N VAL A 504 -7.74 -4.30 -16.63
CA VAL A 504 -7.15 -3.37 -15.67
C VAL A 504 -5.64 -3.60 -15.61
N GLU A 505 -5.21 -4.86 -15.66
CA GLU A 505 -3.80 -5.23 -15.66
C GLU A 505 -3.03 -4.59 -16.83
N VAL A 506 -3.60 -4.59 -18.04
CA VAL A 506 -3.00 -3.96 -19.22
C VAL A 506 -2.74 -2.48 -18.99
N ASP A 507 -3.74 -1.75 -18.48
CA ASP A 507 -3.62 -0.31 -18.20
C ASP A 507 -2.60 -0.01 -17.08
N VAL A 508 -2.63 -0.78 -16.00
CA VAL A 508 -1.74 -0.60 -14.85
C VAL A 508 -0.27 -0.82 -15.23
N LEU A 509 0.02 -1.83 -16.06
CA LEU A 509 1.39 -2.16 -16.45
C LEU A 509 1.94 -1.29 -17.60
N ARG A 510 1.07 -0.70 -18.43
CA ARG A 510 1.49 0.18 -19.54
C ARG A 510 1.53 1.66 -19.16
N ALA A 511 1.18 2.02 -17.93
CA ALA A 511 0.94 3.40 -17.53
C ALA A 511 2.13 4.33 -17.82
N GLU A 512 3.36 3.92 -17.48
CA GLU A 512 4.57 4.70 -17.70
C GLU A 512 4.87 4.88 -19.18
N ALA A 513 4.75 3.81 -19.96
CA ALA A 513 4.97 3.86 -21.40
C ALA A 513 3.93 4.76 -22.09
N ALA A 514 2.67 4.68 -21.67
CA ALA A 514 1.60 5.52 -22.17
C ALA A 514 1.81 7.00 -21.80
N GLY A 515 2.23 7.28 -20.56
CA GLY A 515 2.55 8.62 -20.09
C GLY A 515 3.72 9.24 -20.87
N ARG A 516 4.80 8.48 -21.07
CA ARG A 516 5.95 8.91 -21.87
C ARG A 516 5.58 9.19 -23.32
N ALA A 517 4.83 8.29 -23.96
CA ALA A 517 4.37 8.49 -25.33
C ALA A 517 3.49 9.75 -25.47
N ALA A 518 2.62 10.01 -24.49
CA ALA A 518 1.81 11.22 -24.45
C ALA A 518 2.65 12.49 -24.27
N LYS A 519 3.72 12.44 -23.44
CA LYS A 519 4.69 13.53 -23.30
C LYS A 519 5.44 13.80 -24.60
N GLU A 520 5.95 12.76 -25.25
CA GLU A 520 6.66 12.85 -26.54
C GLU A 520 5.76 13.44 -27.63
N GLN A 521 4.50 12.98 -27.70
CA GLN A 521 3.50 13.55 -28.61
C GLN A 521 3.22 15.02 -28.29
N PHE A 522 3.12 15.39 -27.00
CA PHE A 522 2.93 16.79 -26.60
C PHE A 522 4.09 17.68 -27.08
N ILE A 523 5.34 17.25 -26.87
CA ILE A 523 6.54 17.96 -27.35
C ILE A 523 6.50 18.12 -28.88
N GLN A 524 6.19 17.03 -29.59
CA GLN A 524 6.16 17.02 -31.05
C GLN A 524 5.08 17.98 -31.60
N GLU A 525 3.87 17.94 -31.07
CA GLU A 525 2.74 18.77 -31.53
C GLU A 525 2.91 20.24 -31.15
N ARG A 526 3.41 20.55 -29.95
CA ARG A 526 3.42 21.92 -29.41
C ARG A 526 4.72 22.68 -29.65
N PHE A 527 5.87 22.00 -29.61
CA PHE A 527 7.16 22.67 -29.66
C PHE A 527 7.89 22.48 -30.99
N VAL A 528 7.84 21.27 -31.56
CA VAL A 528 8.56 20.93 -32.80
C VAL A 528 7.76 21.32 -34.04
N SER A 529 6.62 20.65 -34.27
CA SER A 529 5.78 20.88 -35.45
C SER A 529 4.90 22.13 -35.34
N LYS A 530 4.60 22.57 -34.10
CA LYS A 530 3.69 23.67 -33.78
C LYS A 530 2.31 23.50 -34.43
N GLY A 531 1.84 22.25 -34.53
CA GLY A 531 0.52 21.92 -35.11
C GLY A 531 -0.66 22.24 -34.18
N LYS A 532 -0.40 22.55 -32.90
CA LYS A 532 -1.39 22.95 -31.90
C LYS A 532 -0.78 23.98 -30.96
N GLU A 533 -1.61 24.85 -30.39
CA GLU A 533 -1.20 25.88 -29.44
C GLU A 533 -0.93 25.30 -28.05
N PHE A 534 -0.05 25.94 -27.28
CA PHE A 534 0.39 25.43 -25.97
C PHE A 534 -0.76 25.18 -24.98
N PHE A 535 -1.81 26.02 -25.04
CA PHE A 535 -2.96 25.91 -24.14
C PHE A 535 -4.06 24.97 -24.62
N ASP A 536 -3.97 24.45 -25.85
CA ASP A 536 -4.95 23.50 -26.38
C ASP A 536 -5.06 22.27 -25.50
N CYS A 537 -6.27 21.71 -25.43
CA CYS A 537 -6.61 20.59 -24.56
C CYS A 537 -5.64 19.40 -24.73
N ILE A 538 -5.24 18.81 -23.61
CA ILE A 538 -4.46 17.57 -23.56
C ILE A 538 -5.43 16.41 -23.45
N LYS A 539 -5.32 15.43 -24.36
CA LYS A 539 -6.16 14.23 -24.34
C LYS A 539 -5.90 13.43 -23.06
N LYS A 540 -6.95 13.18 -22.28
CA LYS A 540 -6.89 12.30 -21.10
C LYS A 540 -6.68 10.85 -21.51
N LEU A 541 -5.81 10.14 -20.79
CA LEU A 541 -5.56 8.71 -21.03
C LEU A 541 -6.58 7.83 -20.32
N LYS A 542 -7.14 8.29 -19.18
CA LYS A 542 -8.17 7.59 -18.41
C LYS A 542 -7.79 6.12 -18.09
N LEU A 543 -6.52 5.89 -17.76
CA LEU A 543 -6.03 4.56 -17.45
C LEU A 543 -6.71 3.99 -16.21
N LYS A 544 -7.13 2.72 -16.28
CA LYS A 544 -7.67 2.00 -15.13
C LYS A 544 -6.57 1.77 -14.08
N THR A 545 -6.97 1.85 -12.81
CA THR A 545 -6.17 1.47 -11.63
C THR A 545 -6.70 0.16 -11.06
N MET A 546 -5.95 -0.51 -10.18
CA MET A 546 -6.40 -1.76 -9.54
C MET A 546 -7.73 -1.60 -8.78
N ASP A 547 -8.01 -0.40 -8.26
CA ASP A 547 -9.30 -0.06 -7.63
C ASP A 547 -10.51 -0.23 -8.55
N HIS A 548 -10.34 -0.29 -9.87
CA HIS A 548 -11.43 -0.62 -10.77
C HIS A 548 -11.96 -2.05 -10.58
N CYS A 549 -11.22 -2.91 -9.86
CA CYS A 549 -11.64 -4.25 -9.42
C CYS A 549 -12.42 -4.26 -8.09
N SER A 550 -12.55 -3.11 -7.41
CA SER A 550 -13.33 -3.00 -6.17
C SER A 550 -14.79 -3.41 -6.37
N LYS A 551 -15.39 -4.06 -5.37
CA LYS A 551 -16.73 -4.62 -5.41
C LYS A 551 -17.75 -3.52 -5.70
N ARG A 552 -18.74 -3.85 -6.53
CA ARG A 552 -19.79 -2.94 -6.96
C ARG A 552 -21.16 -3.54 -6.67
N VAL A 553 -22.09 -2.69 -6.27
CA VAL A 553 -23.50 -3.05 -6.06
C VAL A 553 -24.38 -2.09 -6.84
N LYS A 554 -25.48 -2.60 -7.39
CA LYS A 554 -26.50 -1.79 -8.03
C LYS A 554 -27.46 -1.29 -6.97
N LEU A 555 -27.66 0.02 -6.91
CA LEU A 555 -28.64 0.68 -6.04
C LEU A 555 -29.73 1.32 -6.91
N THR A 556 -30.93 1.45 -6.34
CA THR A 556 -32.07 2.07 -6.99
C THR A 556 -32.55 3.24 -6.12
N SER A 557 -32.66 4.43 -6.72
CA SER A 557 -33.22 5.59 -6.04
C SER A 557 -34.74 5.45 -5.83
N ALA A 558 -35.32 6.29 -4.98
CA ALA A 558 -36.76 6.41 -4.76
C ALA A 558 -37.51 6.74 -6.06
N GLN A 559 -36.83 7.36 -7.03
CA GLN A 559 -37.35 7.67 -8.36
C GLN A 559 -37.23 6.49 -9.35
N GLY A 560 -36.69 5.34 -8.91
CA GLY A 560 -36.51 4.15 -9.75
C GLY A 560 -35.25 4.16 -10.61
N LYS A 561 -34.36 5.16 -10.49
CA LYS A 561 -33.11 5.24 -11.26
C LYS A 561 -32.08 4.27 -10.69
N LEU A 562 -31.50 3.45 -11.56
CA LEU A 562 -30.50 2.45 -11.19
C LEU A 562 -29.09 3.02 -11.40
N PHE A 563 -28.24 2.95 -10.37
CA PHE A 563 -26.85 3.40 -10.42
C PHE A 563 -25.93 2.42 -9.70
N VAL A 564 -24.62 2.57 -9.88
CA VAL A 564 -23.62 1.65 -9.32
C VAL A 564 -22.90 2.31 -8.15
N TYR A 565 -22.96 1.70 -6.98
CA TYR A 565 -22.14 2.06 -5.84
C TYR A 565 -20.91 1.15 -5.75
N GLN A 566 -19.73 1.74 -5.91
CA GLN A 566 -18.44 1.06 -5.82
C GLN A 566 -17.87 1.19 -4.41
N GLU A 567 -17.29 0.11 -3.91
CA GLU A 567 -16.59 0.07 -2.63
C GLU A 567 -15.40 1.03 -2.65
N GLN A 568 -15.46 2.03 -1.78
CA GLN A 568 -14.45 3.06 -1.61
C GLN A 568 -14.47 3.49 -0.15
N SER A 569 -13.41 3.14 0.60
CA SER A 569 -13.35 3.38 2.05
C SER A 569 -13.56 4.86 2.41
N ASN A 570 -13.07 5.78 1.56
CA ASN A 570 -13.26 7.22 1.74
C ASN A 570 -14.71 7.68 1.54
N LEU A 571 -15.46 7.05 0.64
CA LEU A 571 -16.84 7.43 0.34
C LEU A 571 -17.78 7.02 1.49
N ALA A 572 -17.55 5.87 2.10
CA ALA A 572 -18.31 5.44 3.29
C ALA A 572 -18.18 6.46 4.44
N TYR A 573 -16.96 6.97 4.68
CA TYR A 573 -16.73 8.03 5.66
C TYR A 573 -17.37 9.37 5.25
N GLN A 574 -17.30 9.75 3.97
CA GLN A 574 -17.98 10.97 3.48
C GLN A 574 -19.49 10.88 3.66
N LEU A 575 -20.10 9.72 3.40
CA LEU A 575 -21.53 9.48 3.62
C LEU A 575 -21.88 9.55 5.11
N LEU A 576 -21.00 9.04 5.98
CA LEU A 576 -21.13 9.17 7.42
C LEU A 576 -21.16 10.63 7.86
N VAL A 577 -20.19 11.45 7.43
CA VAL A 577 -20.16 12.90 7.72
C VAL A 577 -21.38 13.59 7.13
N LYS A 578 -21.69 13.33 5.86
CA LYS A 578 -22.82 13.94 5.15
C LYS A 578 -24.14 13.67 5.86
N SER A 579 -24.33 12.47 6.40
CA SER A 579 -25.53 12.10 7.16
C SER A 579 -25.83 13.01 8.37
N GLN A 580 -24.82 13.71 8.90
CA GLN A 580 -24.96 14.57 10.08
C GLN A 580 -25.15 16.05 9.73
N ILE A 581 -24.82 16.46 8.51
CA ILE A 581 -24.90 17.84 8.03
C ILE A 581 -26.06 18.09 7.05
N MET A 582 -26.83 17.05 6.73
CA MET A 582 -28.06 17.18 5.93
C MET A 582 -29.14 17.96 6.70
N GLU A 583 -30.09 18.54 5.98
CA GLU A 583 -31.23 19.29 6.58
C GLU A 583 -31.96 18.49 7.67
N MET A 584 -32.07 17.17 7.46
CA MET A 584 -32.54 16.21 8.45
C MET A 584 -31.41 15.23 8.78
N PRO A 585 -30.61 15.48 9.83
CA PRO A 585 -29.54 14.58 10.25
C PRO A 585 -30.07 13.20 10.63
N ILE A 586 -29.38 12.15 10.18
CA ILE A 586 -29.73 10.76 10.51
C ILE A 586 -29.23 10.46 11.92
N ASN A 587 -30.05 9.82 12.75
CA ASN A 587 -29.61 9.38 14.08
C ASN A 587 -28.42 8.39 13.94
N LEU A 588 -27.31 8.64 14.65
CA LEU A 588 -26.13 7.77 14.57
C LEU A 588 -26.43 6.31 14.96
N GLU A 589 -27.34 6.05 15.89
CA GLU A 589 -27.73 4.67 16.26
C GLU A 589 -28.51 3.97 15.16
N GLU A 590 -29.29 4.72 14.37
CA GLU A 590 -29.97 4.21 13.18
C GLU A 590 -28.95 3.95 12.06
N LEU A 591 -28.08 4.92 11.79
CA LEU A 591 -27.07 4.85 10.75
C LEU A 591 -26.09 3.68 10.96
N MET A 592 -25.73 3.38 12.22
CA MET A 592 -24.80 2.31 12.56
C MET A 592 -25.35 0.89 12.36
N ARG A 593 -26.63 0.74 12.03
CA ARG A 593 -27.22 -0.53 11.58
C ARG A 593 -26.85 -0.86 10.13
N TYR A 594 -26.40 0.13 9.37
CA TYR A 594 -26.03 -0.01 7.98
C TYR A 594 -24.53 -0.33 7.83
N PRO A 595 -24.14 -1.15 6.84
CA PRO A 595 -22.74 -1.37 6.48
C PRO A 595 -22.03 -0.10 6.03
N LEU A 596 -22.76 0.80 5.36
CA LEU A 596 -22.27 2.01 4.69
C LEU A 596 -21.38 1.76 3.47
N SER A 597 -21.08 0.51 3.15
CA SER A 597 -20.22 0.13 2.04
C SER A 597 -20.59 -1.27 1.50
N PRO A 598 -20.34 -1.56 0.20
CA PRO A 598 -20.67 -2.85 -0.41
C PRO A 598 -20.08 -4.07 0.31
N VAL A 599 -18.87 -3.92 0.86
CA VAL A 599 -18.17 -4.93 1.65
C VAL A 599 -17.94 -4.37 3.06
N PRO A 600 -18.40 -5.03 4.13
CA PRO A 600 -18.18 -4.55 5.49
C PRO A 600 -16.68 -4.46 5.81
N HIS A 601 -16.22 -3.26 6.14
CA HIS A 601 -14.84 -2.92 6.48
C HIS A 601 -14.20 -3.86 7.51
N ALA A 602 -14.98 -4.38 8.45
CA ALA A 602 -14.51 -5.30 9.49
C ALA A 602 -14.24 -6.74 9.01
N LEU A 603 -14.79 -7.15 7.87
CA LEU A 603 -14.80 -8.55 7.40
C LEU A 603 -14.27 -8.73 5.96
N GLY A 604 -13.95 -7.69 5.20
CA GLY A 604 -13.51 -7.90 3.81
C GLY A 604 -12.59 -6.82 3.29
N SER A 605 -11.90 -7.15 2.20
CA SER A 605 -11.14 -6.18 1.40
C SER A 605 -12.06 -5.54 0.33
N PRO A 606 -11.71 -4.33 -0.17
CA PRO A 606 -12.54 -3.58 -1.12
C PRO A 606 -12.95 -4.34 -2.38
N ASP A 607 -12.16 -5.32 -2.79
CA ASP A 607 -12.38 -6.21 -3.94
C ASP A 607 -13.32 -7.41 -3.66
N GLY A 608 -13.92 -7.50 -2.48
CA GLY A 608 -14.90 -8.54 -2.15
C GLY A 608 -14.30 -9.87 -1.70
N TYR A 609 -13.05 -9.87 -1.25
CA TYR A 609 -12.38 -11.04 -0.66
C TYR A 609 -12.41 -11.03 0.87
N PHE A 610 -12.38 -12.21 1.49
CA PHE A 610 -12.28 -12.34 2.95
C PHE A 610 -10.99 -11.76 3.52
N ALA A 611 -11.10 -11.09 4.67
CA ALA A 611 -9.95 -10.66 5.46
C ALA A 611 -9.21 -11.88 6.05
N LYS A 612 -7.87 -11.81 6.10
CA LYS A 612 -7.01 -12.91 6.54
C LYS A 612 -6.43 -12.67 7.93
N THR A 613 -6.03 -13.76 8.58
CA THR A 613 -5.30 -13.76 9.85
C THR A 613 -4.28 -14.89 9.84
N ASN A 614 -3.21 -14.75 10.64
CA ASN A 614 -2.23 -15.82 10.80
C ASN A 614 -2.82 -17.01 11.60
N LYS A 615 -3.18 -18.08 10.89
CA LYS A 615 -3.79 -19.31 11.44
C LYS A 615 -2.89 -20.01 12.46
N ALA A 616 -1.57 -20.06 12.22
CA ALA A 616 -0.60 -20.79 13.04
C ALA A 616 -0.44 -20.23 14.47
N THR A 617 -0.87 -18.98 14.73
CA THR A 617 -0.77 -18.38 16.07
C THR A 617 -1.55 -19.14 17.14
N ILE A 618 -2.67 -19.78 16.78
CA ILE A 618 -3.46 -20.57 17.73
C ILE A 618 -2.76 -21.87 18.11
N LEU A 619 -2.10 -22.52 17.14
CA LEU A 619 -1.30 -23.73 17.35
C LEU A 619 -0.19 -23.46 18.37
N HIS A 620 0.60 -22.41 18.13
CA HIS A 620 1.68 -22.02 19.05
C HIS A 620 1.15 -21.69 20.45
N HIS A 621 -0.04 -21.09 20.55
CA HIS A 621 -0.65 -20.78 21.84
C HIS A 621 -1.06 -22.05 22.61
N LEU A 622 -1.67 -23.03 21.94
CA LEU A 622 -2.10 -24.28 22.56
C LEU A 622 -0.93 -25.18 23.00
N LEU A 623 0.23 -25.03 22.36
CA LEU A 623 1.43 -25.83 22.63
C LEU A 623 2.45 -25.13 23.56
N LYS A 624 2.23 -23.85 23.93
CA LYS A 624 3.24 -23.01 24.58
C LYS A 624 3.83 -23.60 25.86
N ASP A 625 3.02 -24.29 26.65
CA ASP A 625 3.40 -24.83 27.96
C ASP A 625 3.69 -26.34 27.93
N ARG A 626 3.91 -26.91 26.74
CA ARG A 626 4.21 -28.34 26.54
C ARG A 626 5.64 -28.52 26.06
N SER A 627 6.50 -29.08 26.92
CA SER A 627 7.93 -29.27 26.66
C SER A 627 8.33 -30.72 26.41
N GLU A 628 7.39 -31.66 26.42
CA GLU A 628 7.68 -33.08 26.28
C GLU A 628 7.90 -33.47 24.81
N GLU A 629 9.01 -34.16 24.56
CA GLU A 629 9.32 -34.72 23.25
C GLU A 629 8.44 -35.95 23.02
N VAL A 630 7.50 -35.84 22.06
CA VAL A 630 6.58 -36.93 21.73
C VAL A 630 7.31 -37.95 20.83
N PRO A 631 7.49 -39.21 21.25
CA PRO A 631 8.14 -40.22 20.43
C PRO A 631 7.27 -40.59 19.22
N TYR A 632 7.91 -40.85 18.07
CA TYR A 632 7.21 -41.30 16.87
C TYR A 632 6.71 -42.75 17.05
N PRO A 633 5.42 -43.06 16.83
CA PRO A 633 4.87 -44.39 17.05
C PRO A 633 5.34 -45.39 15.97
N LYS A 634 5.76 -46.59 16.39
CA LYS A 634 6.36 -47.61 15.50
C LYS A 634 5.32 -48.44 14.72
N ASP A 635 4.22 -48.82 15.35
CA ASP A 635 3.17 -49.67 14.78
C ASP A 635 1.86 -48.86 14.57
N ALA A 636 1.93 -47.87 13.69
CA ALA A 636 0.84 -46.95 13.40
C ALA A 636 0.46 -46.96 11.91
N LEU A 637 -0.82 -46.74 11.60
CA LEU A 637 -1.21 -46.42 10.22
C LEU A 637 -0.82 -44.97 9.91
N TYR A 638 -0.11 -44.76 8.81
CA TYR A 638 0.36 -43.44 8.40
C TYR A 638 -0.58 -42.82 7.36
N ILE A 639 -1.20 -41.69 7.70
CA ILE A 639 -2.11 -40.96 6.83
C ILE A 639 -1.39 -39.73 6.30
N GLN A 640 -1.22 -39.66 4.98
CA GLN A 640 -0.53 -38.58 4.29
C GLN A 640 -1.53 -37.71 3.52
N ASP A 641 -1.52 -36.42 3.86
CA ASP A 641 -2.09 -35.38 3.00
C ASP A 641 -1.21 -35.26 1.74
N GLY A 642 -1.76 -35.73 0.62
CA GLY A 642 -1.08 -35.79 -0.66
C GLY A 642 -0.89 -34.42 -1.29
N ASN A 643 -1.85 -33.50 -1.10
CA ASN A 643 -1.74 -32.14 -1.61
C ASN A 643 -0.59 -31.41 -0.92
N ALA A 644 -0.47 -31.54 0.41
CA ALA A 644 0.68 -31.03 1.14
C ALA A 644 2.00 -31.69 0.69
N LEU A 645 2.01 -33.00 0.44
CA LEU A 645 3.23 -33.69 0.01
C LEU A 645 3.71 -33.21 -1.37
N PHE A 646 2.80 -32.99 -2.32
CA PHE A 646 3.15 -32.46 -3.64
C PHE A 646 3.94 -31.16 -3.55
N HIS A 647 3.57 -30.26 -2.64
CA HIS A 647 4.26 -28.98 -2.44
C HIS A 647 5.58 -29.09 -1.66
N MET A 648 5.76 -30.15 -0.86
CA MET A 648 6.99 -30.40 -0.10
C MET A 648 8.09 -31.09 -0.92
N MET A 649 7.75 -31.74 -2.02
CA MET A 649 8.75 -32.45 -2.82
C MET A 649 9.76 -31.50 -3.48
N SER A 650 11.02 -31.93 -3.48
CA SER A 650 12.15 -31.29 -4.15
C SER A 650 12.89 -32.32 -4.99
N ASN A 651 13.65 -31.88 -6.00
CA ASN A 651 14.41 -32.75 -6.91
C ASN A 651 13.54 -33.79 -7.64
N LEU A 652 12.51 -33.30 -8.32
CA LEU A 652 11.55 -34.15 -9.04
C LEU A 652 12.16 -34.78 -10.29
N PRO A 653 11.88 -36.07 -10.56
CA PRO A 653 12.32 -36.77 -11.78
C PRO A 653 11.67 -36.18 -13.05
N PRO A 654 12.22 -36.47 -14.24
CA PRO A 654 11.86 -35.77 -15.47
C PRO A 654 10.43 -36.05 -15.98
N THR A 655 9.79 -37.15 -15.59
CA THR A 655 8.43 -37.51 -16.05
C THR A 655 7.42 -37.61 -14.91
N CYS A 656 6.14 -37.36 -15.22
CA CYS A 656 5.05 -37.45 -14.24
C CYS A 656 4.88 -38.87 -13.67
N GLY A 657 5.13 -39.91 -14.48
CA GLY A 657 5.13 -41.30 -14.03
C GLY A 657 6.22 -41.58 -13.00
N GLU A 658 7.46 -41.13 -13.25
CA GLU A 658 8.55 -41.25 -12.28
C GLU A 658 8.27 -40.46 -11.00
N ILE A 659 7.62 -39.30 -11.09
CA ILE A 659 7.17 -38.54 -9.91
C ILE A 659 6.19 -39.38 -9.09
N CYS A 660 5.23 -40.02 -9.74
CA CYS A 660 4.28 -40.92 -9.06
C CYS A 660 5.01 -42.11 -8.40
N MET A 661 6.04 -42.68 -9.04
CA MET A 661 6.83 -43.77 -8.46
C MET A 661 7.70 -43.30 -7.29
N GLN A 662 8.28 -42.10 -7.36
CA GLN A 662 9.03 -41.49 -6.26
C GLN A 662 8.11 -41.26 -5.04
N LEU A 663 6.89 -40.79 -5.27
CA LEU A 663 5.88 -40.68 -4.22
C LEU A 663 5.55 -42.04 -3.61
N LEU A 664 5.41 -43.08 -4.43
CA LEU A 664 5.17 -44.43 -3.94
C LEU A 664 6.32 -44.91 -3.06
N ASP A 665 7.57 -44.66 -3.47
CA ASP A 665 8.77 -45.04 -2.70
C ASP A 665 8.80 -44.38 -1.31
N LEU A 666 8.34 -43.12 -1.19
CA LEU A 666 8.19 -42.44 0.10
C LEU A 666 7.09 -43.07 0.98
N MET A 667 6.01 -43.55 0.37
CA MET A 667 4.86 -44.11 1.08
C MET A 667 5.08 -45.55 1.52
N VAL A 668 5.64 -46.41 0.67
CA VAL A 668 5.91 -47.82 1.02
C VAL A 668 6.92 -47.97 2.15
N ALA A 669 7.82 -46.98 2.33
CA ALA A 669 8.73 -46.90 3.47
C ALA A 669 8.01 -46.78 4.83
N LYS A 670 6.70 -46.50 4.84
CA LYS A 670 5.85 -46.45 6.05
C LYS A 670 5.19 -47.78 6.38
N HIS A 671 5.27 -48.77 5.50
CA HIS A 671 4.64 -50.11 5.58
C HIS A 671 3.10 -50.14 5.60
N HIS A 672 2.45 -49.28 6.38
CA HIS A 672 0.99 -49.13 6.45
C HIS A 672 0.62 -47.68 6.17
N PHE A 673 -0.04 -47.39 5.04
CA PHE A 673 -0.38 -46.02 4.71
C PHE A 673 -1.74 -45.82 4.03
N VAL A 674 -2.26 -44.60 4.23
CA VAL A 674 -3.33 -43.99 3.44
C VAL A 674 -2.77 -42.71 2.81
N PHE A 675 -2.78 -42.62 1.49
CA PHE A 675 -2.43 -41.41 0.75
C PHE A 675 -3.71 -40.78 0.21
N SER A 676 -4.01 -39.52 0.58
CA SER A 676 -5.26 -38.87 0.19
C SER A 676 -5.01 -37.54 -0.50
N THR A 677 -5.69 -37.31 -1.63
CA THR A 677 -5.68 -36.03 -2.34
C THR A 677 -7.05 -35.38 -2.33
N ASP A 678 -7.11 -34.06 -2.49
CA ASP A 678 -8.37 -33.31 -2.58
C ASP A 678 -9.17 -33.71 -3.83
N CYS A 679 -10.48 -33.49 -3.78
CA CYS A 679 -11.32 -33.50 -4.99
C CYS A 679 -11.80 -32.07 -5.29
N TYR A 680 -12.19 -31.80 -6.54
CA TYR A 680 -12.53 -30.46 -6.99
C TYR A 680 -13.94 -30.47 -7.58
N GLN A 681 -14.81 -29.61 -7.06
CA GLN A 681 -16.21 -29.50 -7.48
C GLN A 681 -16.52 -28.07 -7.98
N PRO A 682 -17.45 -27.90 -8.96
CA PRO A 682 -17.77 -26.57 -9.52
C PRO A 682 -18.33 -25.58 -8.48
N ASP A 683 -19.24 -26.03 -7.61
CA ASP A 683 -19.87 -25.19 -6.58
C ASP A 683 -19.04 -25.18 -5.27
N SER A 684 -17.72 -24.95 -5.37
CA SER A 684 -16.84 -24.97 -4.20
C SER A 684 -16.79 -23.63 -3.47
N ILE A 685 -17.00 -23.65 -2.16
CA ILE A 685 -16.79 -22.50 -1.27
C ILE A 685 -15.31 -22.11 -1.12
N LYS A 686 -14.37 -22.91 -1.65
CA LYS A 686 -12.93 -22.61 -1.71
C LYS A 686 -12.54 -21.90 -3.02
N ALA A 687 -13.48 -21.63 -3.94
CA ALA A 687 -13.19 -21.00 -5.22
C ALA A 687 -12.41 -19.68 -5.07
N GLN A 688 -12.88 -18.76 -4.22
CA GLN A 688 -12.16 -17.49 -3.96
C GLN A 688 -10.75 -17.71 -3.38
N GLU A 689 -10.55 -18.70 -2.51
CA GLU A 689 -9.23 -19.01 -1.96
C GLU A 689 -8.29 -19.60 -3.02
N ARG A 690 -8.82 -20.38 -3.98
CA ARG A 690 -8.05 -20.89 -5.13
C ARG A 690 -7.63 -19.76 -6.06
N LEU A 691 -8.55 -18.85 -6.38
CA LEU A 691 -8.27 -17.66 -7.19
C LEU A 691 -7.15 -16.81 -6.58
N ARG A 692 -7.13 -16.69 -5.24
CA ARG A 692 -6.09 -15.97 -4.50
C ARG A 692 -4.71 -16.64 -4.57
N ARG A 693 -4.66 -17.98 -4.64
CA ARG A 693 -3.42 -18.75 -4.80
C ARG A 693 -2.85 -18.66 -6.24
N GLY A 694 -3.68 -18.20 -7.16
CA GLY A 694 -3.33 -17.78 -8.50
C GLY A 694 -3.76 -18.75 -9.60
N PHE A 695 -3.58 -18.33 -10.85
CA PHE A 695 -3.96 -19.11 -12.03
C PHE A 695 -2.73 -19.70 -12.69
N THR A 696 -2.78 -20.96 -13.06
CA THR A 696 -1.68 -21.57 -13.83
C THR A 696 -2.22 -22.32 -15.03
N GLU A 697 -1.39 -22.44 -16.06
CA GLU A 697 -1.80 -23.03 -17.32
C GLU A 697 -2.32 -24.44 -17.14
N LYS A 698 -3.35 -24.80 -17.91
CA LYS A 698 -3.80 -26.17 -18.00
C LYS A 698 -2.82 -26.95 -18.89
N TYR A 699 -2.24 -28.00 -18.33
CA TYR A 699 -1.43 -28.96 -19.06
C TYR A 699 -2.28 -30.20 -19.41
N ILE A 700 -1.83 -30.92 -20.42
CA ILE A 700 -2.40 -32.22 -20.81
C ILE A 700 -1.43 -33.30 -20.32
N ILE A 701 -1.92 -34.22 -19.48
CA ILE A 701 -1.16 -35.37 -19.02
C ILE A 701 -1.62 -36.62 -19.77
N ASP A 702 -1.04 -36.86 -20.94
CA ASP A 702 -1.39 -38.00 -21.80
C ASP A 702 -0.97 -39.36 -21.21
N GLY A 703 0.01 -39.41 -20.29
CA GLY A 703 0.44 -40.65 -19.66
C GLY A 703 1.68 -40.55 -18.79
N PRO A 704 2.24 -41.70 -18.34
CA PRO A 704 3.38 -41.72 -17.42
C PRO A 704 4.66 -41.08 -17.99
N ASN A 705 4.83 -41.12 -19.32
CA ASN A 705 5.99 -40.53 -20.00
C ASN A 705 5.86 -39.01 -20.23
N THR A 706 4.73 -38.39 -19.87
CA THR A 706 4.58 -36.93 -19.95
C THR A 706 5.64 -36.26 -19.11
N ARG A 707 6.47 -35.41 -19.73
CA ARG A 707 7.52 -34.67 -19.03
C ARG A 707 6.91 -33.76 -17.99
N LYS A 708 7.56 -33.66 -16.83
CA LYS A 708 7.14 -32.67 -15.84
C LYS A 708 7.29 -31.25 -16.41
N PRO A 709 6.39 -30.33 -16.06
CA PRO A 709 6.59 -28.92 -16.37
C PRO A 709 7.86 -28.40 -15.69
N TYR A 710 8.43 -27.33 -16.27
CA TYR A 710 9.63 -26.70 -15.72
C TYR A 710 9.41 -26.22 -14.28
N ASP A 711 8.29 -25.53 -14.05
CA ASP A 711 7.83 -25.12 -12.72
C ASP A 711 6.69 -26.01 -12.22
N PHE A 712 7.05 -27.07 -11.49
CA PHE A 712 6.07 -28.00 -10.93
C PHE A 712 5.20 -27.37 -9.84
N LYS A 713 5.70 -26.35 -9.11
CA LYS A 713 4.90 -25.70 -8.06
C LYS A 713 3.79 -24.86 -8.67
N SER A 714 4.09 -24.15 -9.76
CA SER A 714 3.08 -23.46 -10.56
C SER A 714 2.10 -24.45 -11.19
N PHE A 715 2.55 -25.60 -11.70
CA PHE A 715 1.64 -26.63 -12.22
C PHE A 715 0.57 -27.07 -11.19
N LEU A 716 0.94 -27.17 -9.91
CA LEU A 716 0.03 -27.45 -8.79
C LEU A 716 -0.86 -26.23 -8.41
N GLY A 717 -0.86 -25.13 -9.16
CA GLY A 717 -1.81 -24.04 -8.98
C GLY A 717 -3.18 -24.33 -9.60
N ASN A 718 -3.21 -25.14 -10.67
CA ASN A 718 -4.41 -25.42 -11.45
C ASN A 718 -5.09 -26.72 -10.97
N GLU A 719 -6.40 -26.65 -10.72
CA GLU A 719 -7.18 -27.79 -10.24
C GLU A 719 -7.25 -28.95 -11.25
N LEU A 720 -7.38 -28.67 -12.55
CA LEU A 720 -7.43 -29.69 -13.59
C LEU A 720 -6.09 -30.40 -13.76
N ASN A 721 -4.98 -29.70 -13.54
CA ASN A 721 -3.65 -30.31 -13.52
C ASN A 721 -3.51 -31.29 -12.35
N LYS A 722 -3.96 -30.90 -11.16
CA LYS A 722 -3.95 -31.77 -9.99
C LYS A 722 -4.83 -32.99 -10.18
N MET A 723 -6.05 -32.81 -10.71
CA MET A 723 -6.96 -33.92 -11.01
C MET A 723 -6.30 -34.93 -11.96
N GLN A 724 -5.76 -34.46 -13.08
CA GLN A 724 -5.04 -35.32 -14.04
C GLN A 724 -3.82 -36.02 -13.40
N LEU A 725 -3.06 -35.32 -12.55
CA LEU A 725 -1.92 -35.92 -11.86
C LEU A 725 -2.37 -37.00 -10.87
N CYS A 726 -3.45 -36.78 -10.13
CA CYS A 726 -3.99 -37.76 -9.19
C CYS A 726 -4.55 -38.99 -9.93
N ASP A 727 -5.22 -38.79 -11.07
CA ASP A 727 -5.70 -39.89 -11.92
C ASP A 727 -4.53 -40.71 -12.49
N LEU A 728 -3.47 -40.03 -12.94
CA LEU A 728 -2.24 -40.71 -13.37
C LEU A 728 -1.58 -41.46 -12.22
N LEU A 729 -1.54 -40.89 -11.02
CA LEU A 729 -0.96 -41.51 -9.83
C LEU A 729 -1.65 -42.85 -9.52
N LEU A 730 -2.99 -42.88 -9.54
CA LEU A 730 -3.74 -44.13 -9.37
C LEU A 730 -3.40 -45.16 -10.46
N LYS A 731 -3.33 -44.73 -11.73
CA LYS A 731 -2.98 -45.61 -12.86
C LYS A 731 -1.58 -46.20 -12.74
N VAL A 732 -0.60 -45.38 -12.32
CA VAL A 732 0.80 -45.80 -12.15
C VAL A 732 0.95 -46.71 -10.95
N TRP A 733 0.31 -46.42 -9.82
CA TRP A 733 0.39 -47.26 -8.63
C TRP A 733 -0.35 -48.59 -8.80
N GLY A 734 -1.38 -48.63 -9.65
CA GLY A 734 -2.09 -49.84 -10.05
C GLY A 734 -1.42 -50.63 -11.17
N SER A 735 -0.24 -50.23 -11.64
CA SER A 735 0.45 -50.90 -12.76
C SER A 735 1.35 -52.05 -12.32
N ASN A 736 1.78 -52.89 -13.27
CA ASN A 736 2.67 -54.02 -12.97
C ASN A 736 4.06 -53.53 -12.50
N GLU A 737 4.51 -52.37 -12.97
CA GLU A 737 5.78 -51.75 -12.58
C GLU A 737 5.82 -51.34 -11.11
N ALA A 738 4.66 -51.09 -10.48
CA ALA A 738 4.52 -50.78 -9.06
C ALA A 738 4.42 -52.03 -8.17
N ALA A 739 4.19 -53.22 -8.73
CA ALA A 739 3.89 -54.43 -7.97
C ALA A 739 4.97 -54.78 -6.93
N SER A 740 6.26 -54.68 -7.30
CA SER A 740 7.39 -54.99 -6.40
C SER A 740 7.58 -53.97 -5.27
N ARG A 741 7.06 -52.74 -5.44
CA ARG A 741 7.06 -51.71 -4.39
C ARG A 741 5.88 -51.92 -3.44
N ILE A 742 4.69 -52.15 -3.99
CA ILE A 742 3.47 -52.40 -3.20
C ILE A 742 3.62 -53.66 -2.35
N GLU A 743 4.31 -54.69 -2.84
CA GLU A 743 4.58 -55.92 -2.07
C GLU A 743 5.39 -55.67 -0.78
N LYS A 744 6.13 -54.56 -0.68
CA LYS A 744 6.85 -54.15 0.55
C LYS A 744 5.94 -53.50 1.60
N SER A 745 4.73 -53.11 1.20
CA SER A 745 3.72 -52.55 2.09
C SER A 745 2.80 -53.66 2.60
N MET A 746 2.43 -53.58 3.87
CA MET A 746 1.44 -54.45 4.47
C MET A 746 0.01 -53.91 4.27
N LYS A 747 -0.15 -52.59 4.15
CA LYS A 747 -1.41 -51.94 3.81
C LYS A 747 -1.14 -50.68 2.97
N ALA A 748 -1.69 -50.61 1.77
CA ALA A 748 -1.56 -49.47 0.87
C ALA A 748 -2.92 -49.02 0.37
N VAL A 749 -3.36 -47.86 0.86
CA VAL A 749 -4.63 -47.24 0.43
C VAL A 749 -4.35 -45.90 -0.22
N VAL A 750 -4.96 -45.67 -1.38
CA VAL A 750 -4.86 -44.40 -2.10
C VAL A 750 -6.26 -43.83 -2.32
N CYS A 751 -6.47 -42.57 -1.99
CA CYS A 751 -7.72 -41.85 -2.22
C CYS A 751 -7.50 -40.77 -3.27
N VAL A 752 -8.21 -40.90 -4.39
CA VAL A 752 -8.18 -39.97 -5.53
C VAL A 752 -9.62 -39.62 -5.89
N ASN A 753 -9.90 -38.33 -6.08
CA ASN A 753 -11.22 -37.85 -6.52
C ASN A 753 -12.38 -38.38 -5.67
N GLY A 754 -12.19 -38.43 -4.34
CA GLY A 754 -13.19 -38.88 -3.36
C GLY A 754 -13.42 -40.39 -3.32
N LYS A 755 -12.62 -41.20 -4.03
CA LYS A 755 -12.70 -42.66 -4.02
C LYS A 755 -11.41 -43.26 -3.48
N SER A 756 -11.54 -44.19 -2.55
CA SER A 756 -10.41 -44.87 -1.91
C SER A 756 -10.24 -46.27 -2.47
N TYR A 757 -9.00 -46.66 -2.76
CA TYR A 757 -8.63 -47.93 -3.35
C TYR A 757 -7.59 -48.65 -2.50
N ASP A 758 -7.83 -49.93 -2.23
CA ASP A 758 -6.84 -50.84 -1.65
C ASP A 758 -5.97 -51.41 -2.77
N LEU A 759 -4.64 -51.27 -2.62
CA LEU A 759 -3.65 -51.76 -3.57
C LEU A 759 -2.96 -52.99 -3.00
N THR A 760 -3.16 -54.15 -3.64
CA THR A 760 -2.52 -55.41 -3.25
C THR A 760 -1.72 -55.98 -4.40
N SER A 761 -0.48 -56.39 -4.14
CA SER A 761 0.37 -57.05 -5.14
C SER A 761 0.25 -58.57 -5.04
N THR A 762 0.01 -59.25 -6.15
CA THR A 762 0.01 -60.73 -6.21
C THR A 762 0.56 -61.18 -7.55
N ASN A 763 1.54 -62.09 -7.56
CA ASN A 763 2.21 -62.60 -8.76
C ASN A 763 2.75 -61.50 -9.71
N GLY A 764 3.31 -60.43 -9.15
CA GLY A 764 3.87 -59.32 -9.93
C GLY A 764 2.83 -58.43 -10.62
N LYS A 765 1.56 -58.51 -10.22
CA LYS A 765 0.48 -57.63 -10.68
C LYS A 765 -0.18 -56.95 -9.50
N VAL A 766 -0.49 -55.66 -9.64
CA VAL A 766 -1.27 -54.92 -8.64
C VAL A 766 -2.75 -55.10 -8.94
N GLN A 767 -3.49 -55.58 -7.94
CA GLN A 767 -4.94 -55.54 -7.93
C GLN A 767 -5.39 -54.28 -7.18
N THR A 768 -6.25 -53.49 -7.83
CA THR A 768 -6.84 -52.27 -7.27
C THR A 768 -8.31 -52.55 -6.97
N SER A 769 -8.72 -52.42 -5.70
CA SER A 769 -10.10 -52.65 -5.28
C SER A 769 -10.67 -51.44 -4.54
N GLU A 770 -11.85 -50.97 -4.94
CA GLU A 770 -12.48 -49.80 -4.30
C GLU A 770 -13.00 -50.16 -2.90
N ILE A 771 -12.68 -49.31 -1.92
CA ILE A 771 -13.17 -49.39 -0.55
C ILE A 771 -14.41 -48.50 -0.45
N TYR A 772 -15.58 -49.05 -0.80
CA TYR A 772 -16.84 -48.29 -0.85
C TYR A 772 -17.19 -47.56 0.45
N ALA A 773 -16.79 -48.10 1.61
CA ALA A 773 -17.02 -47.47 2.92
C ALA A 773 -16.28 -46.13 3.10
N LEU A 774 -15.25 -45.86 2.28
CA LEU A 774 -14.47 -44.62 2.30
C LEU A 774 -14.77 -43.70 1.11
N ARG A 775 -15.74 -44.05 0.26
CA ARG A 775 -16.16 -43.18 -0.84
C ARG A 775 -16.89 -41.96 -0.27
N SER A 776 -16.42 -40.76 -0.62
CA SER A 776 -16.87 -39.54 0.04
C SER A 776 -17.14 -38.39 -0.93
N ASN A 777 -18.11 -37.53 -0.56
CA ASN A 777 -18.41 -36.26 -1.22
C ASN A 777 -17.71 -35.06 -0.57
N GLN A 778 -16.92 -35.30 0.50
CA GLN A 778 -16.14 -34.27 1.17
C GLN A 778 -14.97 -33.82 0.28
N GLU A 779 -14.89 -32.51 0.04
CA GLU A 779 -13.95 -31.93 -0.92
C GLU A 779 -12.48 -32.12 -0.49
N GLU A 780 -12.17 -31.75 0.74
CA GLU A 780 -10.82 -31.63 1.27
C GLU A 780 -10.34 -32.93 1.94
N THR A 781 -9.03 -33.16 1.91
CA THR A 781 -8.41 -34.24 2.69
C THR A 781 -8.55 -33.99 4.19
N ASP A 782 -8.60 -32.72 4.60
CA ASP A 782 -8.69 -32.28 6.00
C ASP A 782 -9.80 -32.96 6.79
N SER A 783 -11.00 -33.01 6.20
CA SER A 783 -12.15 -33.66 6.83
C SER A 783 -12.13 -35.18 6.63
N ARG A 784 -11.70 -35.67 5.46
CA ARG A 784 -11.66 -37.12 5.15
C ARG A 784 -10.73 -37.94 6.04
N ILE A 785 -9.71 -37.29 6.63
CA ILE A 785 -8.84 -37.93 7.63
C ILE A 785 -9.65 -38.62 8.73
N VAL A 786 -10.77 -38.04 9.15
CA VAL A 786 -11.64 -38.62 10.19
C VAL A 786 -12.20 -39.98 9.77
N LEU A 787 -12.61 -40.14 8.50
CA LEU A 787 -13.06 -41.42 7.94
C LEU A 787 -11.96 -42.48 7.99
N TYR A 788 -10.73 -42.08 7.65
CA TYR A 788 -9.58 -42.99 7.67
C TYR A 788 -9.25 -43.45 9.09
N LEU A 789 -9.39 -42.58 10.09
CA LEU A 789 -9.18 -42.95 11.50
C LEU A 789 -10.24 -43.96 11.98
N HIS A 790 -11.52 -43.76 11.65
CA HIS A 790 -12.57 -44.75 11.95
C HIS A 790 -12.32 -46.09 11.25
N GLN A 791 -11.86 -46.05 10.00
CA GLN A 791 -11.51 -47.26 9.26
C GLN A 791 -10.28 -47.96 9.83
N ALA A 792 -9.29 -47.22 10.35
CA ALA A 792 -8.12 -47.77 11.02
C ALA A 792 -8.51 -48.59 12.27
N VAL A 793 -9.49 -48.10 13.05
CA VAL A 793 -10.05 -48.86 14.19
C VAL A 793 -10.66 -50.18 13.71
N LYS A 794 -11.42 -50.17 12.60
CA LYS A 794 -12.00 -51.39 12.00
C LYS A 794 -10.94 -52.36 11.48
N TRP A 795 -9.81 -51.86 11.01
CA TRP A 795 -8.65 -52.68 10.61
C TRP A 795 -7.80 -53.15 11.80
N GLY A 796 -8.14 -52.77 13.03
CA GLY A 796 -7.47 -53.24 14.25
C GLY A 796 -6.27 -52.41 14.69
N TYR A 797 -6.00 -51.26 14.07
CA TYR A 797 -4.92 -50.36 14.50
C TYR A 797 -5.20 -49.74 15.87
N LYS A 798 -4.15 -49.52 16.66
CA LYS A 798 -4.20 -48.84 17.96
C LYS A 798 -3.70 -47.40 17.91
N SER A 799 -2.92 -47.06 16.90
CA SER A 799 -2.43 -45.70 16.70
C SER A 799 -2.39 -45.30 15.22
N CYS A 800 -2.48 -44.00 14.96
CA CYS A 800 -2.34 -43.41 13.63
C CYS A 800 -1.48 -42.14 13.67
N VAL A 801 -0.71 -41.91 12.61
CA VAL A 801 0.03 -40.67 12.40
C VAL A 801 -0.52 -39.94 11.19
N VAL A 802 -1.01 -38.73 11.39
CA VAL A 802 -1.46 -37.83 10.32
C VAL A 802 -0.33 -36.87 9.99
N ARG A 803 0.11 -36.81 8.73
CA ARG A 803 1.15 -35.88 8.27
C ARG A 803 0.53 -34.76 7.43
N THR A 804 0.61 -33.54 7.94
CA THR A 804 0.19 -32.32 7.23
C THR A 804 0.81 -31.06 7.88
N PRO A 805 1.15 -30.02 7.12
CA PRO A 805 1.47 -28.70 7.66
C PRO A 805 0.23 -27.84 7.94
N ASP A 806 -0.99 -28.31 7.63
CA ASP A 806 -2.21 -27.51 7.82
C ASP A 806 -2.68 -27.49 9.29
N THR A 807 -2.99 -26.29 9.78
CA THR A 807 -3.53 -26.09 11.13
C THR A 807 -5.02 -26.42 11.22
N ASP A 808 -5.76 -26.38 10.09
CA ASP A 808 -7.20 -26.67 10.06
C ASP A 808 -7.46 -28.12 10.52
N ILE A 809 -6.58 -29.06 10.13
CA ILE A 809 -6.64 -30.47 10.55
C ILE A 809 -6.51 -30.64 12.07
N LEU A 810 -5.65 -29.87 12.75
CA LEU A 810 -5.54 -30.00 14.22
C LEU A 810 -6.87 -29.71 14.90
N MET A 811 -7.59 -28.66 14.46
CA MET A 811 -8.87 -28.28 15.06
C MET A 811 -9.94 -29.35 14.84
N ILE A 812 -9.97 -29.95 13.65
CA ILE A 812 -10.87 -31.07 13.32
C ILE A 812 -10.55 -32.29 14.19
N LEU A 813 -9.26 -32.65 14.30
CA LEU A 813 -8.83 -33.81 15.08
C LEU A 813 -9.09 -33.63 16.58
N LEU A 814 -8.91 -32.43 17.15
CA LEU A 814 -9.22 -32.18 18.56
C LEU A 814 -10.70 -32.44 18.89
N TYR A 815 -11.62 -32.11 17.98
CA TYR A 815 -13.03 -32.39 18.17
C TYR A 815 -13.36 -33.89 18.13
N HIS A 816 -12.74 -34.63 17.20
CA HIS A 816 -13.05 -36.05 16.97
C HIS A 816 -12.24 -37.02 17.84
N ALA A 817 -11.09 -36.63 18.38
CA ALA A 817 -10.18 -37.54 19.09
C ALA A 817 -10.86 -38.32 20.23
N SER A 818 -11.68 -37.65 21.04
CA SER A 818 -12.43 -38.29 22.14
C SER A 818 -13.49 -39.31 21.68
N LYS A 819 -13.89 -39.30 20.40
CA LYS A 819 -14.91 -40.18 19.82
C LYS A 819 -14.32 -41.40 19.12
N ILE A 820 -13.00 -41.42 18.94
CA ILE A 820 -12.30 -42.46 18.19
C ILE A 820 -11.42 -43.22 19.18
N ASN A 821 -11.63 -44.52 19.30
CA ASN A 821 -10.82 -45.38 20.19
C ASN A 821 -9.45 -45.69 19.55
N LEU A 822 -8.59 -44.68 19.48
CA LEU A 822 -7.32 -44.69 18.76
C LEU A 822 -6.38 -43.59 19.30
N SER A 823 -5.09 -43.89 19.42
CA SER A 823 -4.07 -42.86 19.69
C SER A 823 -3.70 -42.11 18.41
N ILE A 824 -4.02 -40.82 18.34
CA ILE A 824 -3.88 -39.99 17.15
C ILE A 824 -2.69 -39.05 17.33
N TYR A 825 -1.73 -39.13 16.41
CA TYR A 825 -0.56 -38.26 16.36
C TYR A 825 -0.61 -37.37 15.12
N LEU A 826 -0.27 -36.10 15.27
CA LEU A 826 -0.14 -35.14 14.17
C LEU A 826 1.34 -34.77 13.99
N ASP A 827 1.90 -35.14 12.84
CA ASP A 827 3.24 -34.76 12.42
C ASP A 827 3.14 -33.45 11.63
N HIS A 828 3.40 -32.33 12.30
CA HIS A 828 3.16 -30.97 11.81
C HIS A 828 4.47 -30.23 11.46
N GLY A 829 4.42 -29.31 10.50
CA GLY A 829 5.54 -28.41 10.17
C GLY A 829 6.64 -29.06 9.31
N SER A 830 7.72 -28.32 9.04
CA SER A 830 8.80 -28.77 8.14
C SER A 830 10.19 -28.34 8.63
N GLY A 831 11.23 -29.09 8.26
CA GLY A 831 12.62 -28.75 8.59
C GLY A 831 12.84 -28.64 10.10
N LYS A 832 13.46 -27.53 10.55
CA LYS A 832 13.72 -27.23 11.96
C LYS A 832 12.46 -26.96 12.81
N HIS A 833 11.31 -26.73 12.16
CA HIS A 833 10.03 -26.48 12.81
C HIS A 833 9.08 -27.68 12.75
N ARG A 834 9.58 -28.85 12.33
CA ARG A 834 8.79 -30.09 12.33
C ARG A 834 8.65 -30.60 13.76
N MET A 835 7.45 -30.97 14.15
CA MET A 835 7.16 -31.52 15.47
C MET A 835 6.02 -32.54 15.41
N ILE A 836 5.99 -33.46 16.37
CA ILE A 836 4.91 -34.43 16.55
C ILE A 836 4.06 -33.98 17.73
N ILE A 837 2.74 -34.03 17.55
CA ILE A 837 1.76 -33.68 18.57
C ILE A 837 0.92 -34.91 18.86
N ASN A 838 0.84 -35.34 20.13
CA ASN A 838 -0.15 -36.33 20.55
C ASN A 838 -1.52 -35.63 20.69
N VAL A 839 -2.37 -35.78 19.67
CA VAL A 839 -3.66 -35.09 19.62
C VAL A 839 -4.66 -35.71 20.60
N THR A 840 -4.56 -37.01 20.86
CA THR A 840 -5.39 -37.70 21.85
C THR A 840 -5.16 -37.12 23.25
N GLU A 841 -3.91 -37.07 23.71
CA GLU A 841 -3.57 -36.48 25.02
C GLU A 841 -3.91 -34.98 25.08
N LEU A 842 -3.67 -34.25 24.00
CA LEU A 842 -4.05 -32.83 23.91
C LEU A 842 -5.56 -32.67 24.06
N SER A 843 -6.37 -33.46 23.34
CA SER A 843 -7.83 -33.45 23.45
C SER A 843 -8.31 -33.88 24.83
N GLU A 844 -7.70 -34.87 25.46
CA GLU A 844 -8.05 -35.33 26.81
C GLU A 844 -7.83 -34.22 27.84
N SER A 845 -6.69 -33.54 27.77
CA SER A 845 -6.36 -32.43 28.68
C SER A 845 -7.25 -31.21 28.50
N LEU A 846 -7.75 -30.97 27.28
CA LEU A 846 -8.68 -29.87 26.98
C LEU A 846 -10.13 -30.23 27.33
N GLY A 847 -10.48 -31.51 27.22
CA GLY A 847 -11.83 -32.02 27.38
C GLY A 847 -12.70 -31.86 26.11
N PRO A 848 -13.67 -32.76 25.88
CA PRO A 848 -14.46 -32.81 24.64
C PRO A 848 -15.27 -31.53 24.39
N ASP A 849 -15.81 -30.95 25.46
CA ASP A 849 -16.58 -29.71 25.43
C ASP A 849 -15.76 -28.52 24.93
N TYR A 850 -14.54 -28.38 25.45
CA TYR A 850 -13.67 -27.28 25.05
C TYR A 850 -13.08 -27.52 23.65
N SER A 851 -12.76 -28.76 23.28
CA SER A 851 -12.38 -29.12 21.90
C SER A 851 -13.47 -28.73 20.89
N SER A 852 -14.75 -29.01 21.20
CA SER A 852 -15.86 -28.55 20.34
C SER A 852 -16.01 -27.04 20.31
N THR A 853 -15.72 -26.35 21.42
CA THR A 853 -15.72 -24.89 21.49
C THR A 853 -14.64 -24.29 20.59
N LEU A 854 -13.43 -24.87 20.63
CA LEU A 854 -12.28 -24.44 19.82
C LEU A 854 -12.56 -24.55 18.32
N LEU A 855 -13.17 -25.64 17.86
CA LEU A 855 -13.54 -25.82 16.45
C LEU A 855 -14.48 -24.70 15.97
N GLY A 856 -15.56 -24.44 16.72
CA GLY A 856 -16.50 -23.37 16.41
C GLY A 856 -15.85 -21.99 16.41
N PHE A 857 -15.05 -21.70 17.44
CA PHE A 857 -14.33 -20.45 17.58
C PHE A 857 -13.30 -20.21 16.46
N TYR A 858 -12.56 -21.26 16.09
CA TYR A 858 -11.52 -21.19 15.08
C TYR A 858 -12.08 -20.75 13.73
N VAL A 859 -13.17 -21.38 13.29
CA VAL A 859 -13.87 -21.08 12.05
C VAL A 859 -14.55 -19.71 12.11
N PHE A 860 -15.20 -19.36 13.23
CA PHE A 860 -15.86 -18.06 13.38
C PHE A 860 -14.89 -16.88 13.31
N THR A 861 -13.66 -17.06 13.82
CA THR A 861 -12.61 -16.02 13.80
C THR A 861 -11.73 -16.04 12.53
N GLY A 862 -12.17 -16.76 11.50
CA GLY A 862 -11.59 -16.73 10.16
C GLY A 862 -10.70 -17.92 9.81
N GLU A 863 -11.04 -18.60 8.73
CA GLU A 863 -10.22 -19.63 8.07
C GLU A 863 -10.13 -19.34 6.57
N ASP A 864 -9.98 -20.36 5.72
CA ASP A 864 -9.93 -20.16 4.27
C ASP A 864 -11.28 -19.72 3.68
N CYS A 865 -12.40 -20.21 4.23
CA CYS A 865 -13.76 -19.99 3.72
C CYS A 865 -14.61 -19.02 4.58
N THR A 866 -14.06 -18.48 5.66
CA THR A 866 -14.73 -17.53 6.54
C THR A 866 -13.80 -16.37 6.84
N SER A 867 -14.38 -15.20 7.10
CA SER A 867 -13.56 -14.01 7.30
C SER A 867 -12.93 -13.92 8.68
N ALA A 868 -11.70 -13.41 8.74
CA ALA A 868 -11.16 -12.85 9.97
C ALA A 868 -11.79 -11.48 10.27
N PHE A 869 -11.82 -11.09 11.54
CA PHE A 869 -12.19 -9.74 11.91
C PHE A 869 -10.94 -8.85 11.83
N LYS A 870 -10.96 -7.80 10.99
CA LYS A 870 -9.80 -6.91 10.81
C LYS A 870 -9.32 -6.33 12.15
N GLY A 871 -8.00 -6.34 12.36
CA GLY A 871 -7.38 -5.91 13.62
C GLY A 871 -7.66 -6.82 14.83
N LYS A 872 -8.25 -8.01 14.64
CA LYS A 872 -8.49 -9.01 15.70
C LYS A 872 -7.76 -10.33 15.36
N GLY A 873 -6.57 -10.54 15.91
CA GLY A 873 -5.89 -11.84 15.84
C GLY A 873 -6.66 -12.95 16.60
N LYS A 874 -6.23 -14.21 16.52
CA LYS A 874 -6.96 -15.35 17.14
C LYS A 874 -6.77 -15.49 18.66
N VAL A 875 -5.60 -15.16 19.19
CA VAL A 875 -5.26 -15.42 20.61
C VAL A 875 -6.04 -14.53 21.59
N ASN A 876 -6.17 -13.24 21.31
CA ASN A 876 -6.85 -12.31 22.22
C ASN A 876 -8.36 -12.59 22.36
N PRO A 877 -9.12 -12.83 21.27
CA PRO A 877 -10.49 -13.31 21.35
C PRO A 877 -10.64 -14.65 22.08
N LEU A 878 -9.70 -15.59 21.91
CA LEU A 878 -9.75 -16.87 22.64
C LEU A 878 -9.64 -16.67 24.15
N LYS A 879 -8.68 -15.85 24.60
CA LYS A 879 -8.53 -15.48 26.02
C LYS A 879 -9.80 -14.84 26.59
N LYS A 880 -10.51 -14.04 25.79
CA LYS A 880 -11.81 -13.49 26.18
C LYS A 880 -12.87 -14.59 26.29
N LEU A 881 -12.95 -15.51 25.33
CA LEU A 881 -13.91 -16.63 25.36
C LEU A 881 -13.73 -17.52 26.61
N GLN A 882 -12.48 -17.77 27.01
CA GLN A 882 -12.16 -18.52 28.23
C GLN A 882 -12.78 -17.92 29.50
N GLN A 883 -12.98 -16.60 29.54
CA GLN A 883 -13.59 -15.88 30.66
C GLN A 883 -15.14 -15.90 30.63
N HIS A 884 -15.75 -16.45 29.58
CA HIS A 884 -17.20 -16.44 29.39
C HIS A 884 -17.76 -17.85 29.08
N PRO A 885 -17.92 -18.73 30.09
CA PRO A 885 -18.36 -20.12 29.90
C PRO A 885 -19.69 -20.28 29.14
N LYS A 886 -20.66 -19.36 29.35
CA LYS A 886 -21.93 -19.39 28.61
C LYS A 886 -21.72 -19.34 27.09
N LEU A 887 -20.81 -18.48 26.63
CA LEU A 887 -20.54 -18.31 25.19
C LEU A 887 -19.72 -19.47 24.62
N GLN A 888 -19.02 -20.24 25.45
CA GLN A 888 -18.40 -21.49 25.00
C GLN A 888 -19.48 -22.46 24.51
N ASN A 889 -20.61 -22.55 25.21
CA ASN A 889 -21.73 -23.39 24.77
C ASN A 889 -22.29 -22.95 23.40
N ALA A 890 -22.38 -21.65 23.14
CA ALA A 890 -22.80 -21.12 21.84
C ALA A 890 -21.88 -21.62 20.70
N PHE A 891 -20.56 -21.56 20.90
CA PHE A 891 -19.60 -22.09 19.93
C PHE A 891 -19.70 -23.61 19.76
N ARG A 892 -20.06 -24.36 20.82
CA ARG A 892 -20.37 -25.79 20.70
C ARG A 892 -21.64 -26.05 19.91
N GLN A 893 -22.60 -25.14 19.86
CA GLN A 893 -23.84 -25.32 19.08
C GLN A 893 -23.66 -25.01 17.59
N LEU A 894 -22.65 -24.22 17.19
CA LEU A 894 -22.35 -24.02 15.77
C LEU A 894 -22.18 -25.35 15.05
N GLY A 895 -22.83 -25.48 13.90
CA GLY A 895 -22.81 -26.67 13.06
C GLY A 895 -23.59 -27.88 13.60
N ALA A 896 -24.30 -27.74 14.73
CA ALA A 896 -25.23 -28.77 15.18
C ALA A 896 -26.36 -28.96 14.14
N ASP A 897 -26.95 -27.86 13.69
CA ASP A 897 -27.90 -27.79 12.57
C ASP A 897 -27.32 -26.99 11.40
N TRP A 898 -27.90 -27.17 10.21
CA TRP A 898 -27.50 -26.40 9.01
C TRP A 898 -27.95 -24.93 9.08
N LEU A 899 -29.08 -24.65 9.73
CA LEU A 899 -29.61 -23.31 9.93
C LEU A 899 -29.24 -22.77 11.30
N VAL A 900 -28.91 -21.48 11.36
CA VAL A 900 -28.58 -20.78 12.60
C VAL A 900 -29.88 -20.32 13.27
N THR A 901 -30.05 -20.67 14.55
CA THR A 901 -31.21 -20.21 15.33
C THR A 901 -31.02 -18.76 15.80
N ASP A 902 -32.12 -18.06 16.05
CA ASP A 902 -32.08 -16.68 16.57
C ASP A 902 -31.34 -16.57 17.91
N GLU A 903 -31.43 -17.60 18.75
CA GLU A 903 -30.70 -17.65 20.02
C GLU A 903 -29.19 -17.73 19.79
N LEU A 904 -28.74 -18.67 18.97
CA LEU A 904 -27.33 -18.82 18.63
C LEU A 904 -26.77 -17.55 17.96
N GLN A 905 -27.54 -16.94 17.06
CA GLN A 905 -27.18 -15.67 16.44
C GLN A 905 -26.99 -14.55 17.47
N ARG A 906 -27.86 -14.44 18.48
CA ARG A 906 -27.74 -13.45 19.57
C ARG A 906 -26.50 -13.71 20.44
N GLU A 907 -26.15 -14.97 20.68
CA GLU A 907 -24.95 -15.31 21.46
C GLU A 907 -23.67 -14.99 20.68
N MET A 908 -23.64 -15.26 19.36
CA MET A 908 -22.52 -14.86 18.48
C MET A 908 -22.39 -13.33 18.39
N GLU A 909 -23.51 -12.61 18.35
CA GLU A 909 -23.55 -11.14 18.43
C GLU A 909 -22.95 -10.63 19.75
N SER A 910 -23.34 -11.23 20.88
CA SER A 910 -22.79 -10.91 22.19
C SER A 910 -21.29 -11.16 22.29
N PHE A 911 -20.79 -12.27 21.73
CA PHE A 911 -19.36 -12.54 21.70
C PHE A 911 -18.59 -11.55 20.83
N THR A 912 -19.17 -11.14 19.70
CA THR A 912 -18.60 -10.10 18.85
C THR A 912 -18.47 -8.78 19.62
N CYS A 913 -19.45 -8.40 20.43
CA CYS A 913 -19.34 -7.22 21.31
C CYS A 913 -18.15 -7.32 22.28
N ILE A 914 -17.94 -8.50 22.88
CA ILE A 914 -16.81 -8.78 23.78
C ILE A 914 -15.47 -8.65 23.04
N MET A 915 -15.36 -9.19 21.82
CA MET A 915 -14.15 -9.07 20.98
C MET A 915 -13.73 -7.61 20.79
N TYR A 916 -14.70 -6.71 20.63
CA TYR A 916 -14.50 -5.27 20.48
C TYR A 916 -14.45 -4.49 21.81
N GLY A 917 -14.35 -5.19 22.95
CA GLY A 917 -14.11 -4.59 24.26
C GLY A 917 -15.37 -4.08 24.97
N GLN A 918 -16.56 -4.46 24.50
CA GLN A 918 -17.85 -4.07 25.08
C GLN A 918 -18.57 -5.27 25.72
N ALA A 919 -18.01 -5.81 26.80
CA ALA A 919 -18.51 -7.04 27.42
C ALA A 919 -19.92 -6.94 28.05
N ARG A 920 -20.42 -5.73 28.31
CA ARG A 920 -21.76 -5.48 28.87
C ARG A 920 -22.85 -5.30 27.80
N MET A 921 -22.48 -5.30 26.52
CA MET A 921 -23.38 -5.05 25.41
C MET A 921 -23.60 -6.34 24.61
N THR A 922 -24.81 -6.48 24.07
CA THR A 922 -25.23 -7.67 23.30
C THR A 922 -25.61 -7.34 21.86
N SER A 923 -25.63 -6.06 21.50
CA SER A 923 -25.93 -5.59 20.14
C SER A 923 -24.70 -4.97 19.49
N VAL A 924 -24.28 -5.50 18.35
CA VAL A 924 -23.13 -4.95 17.62
C VAL A 924 -23.43 -3.56 17.05
N ASP A 925 -24.68 -3.29 16.66
CA ASP A 925 -25.11 -1.98 16.16
C ASP A 925 -25.00 -0.90 17.25
N ALA A 926 -25.41 -1.24 18.48
CA ALA A 926 -25.25 -0.35 19.63
C ALA A 926 -23.75 -0.15 19.97
N VAL A 927 -22.92 -1.20 19.86
CA VAL A 927 -21.47 -1.10 20.04
C VAL A 927 -20.84 -0.19 18.99
N ARG A 928 -21.26 -0.30 17.71
CA ARG A 928 -20.82 0.57 16.63
C ARG A 928 -21.12 2.03 16.96
N ALA A 929 -22.35 2.35 17.36
CA ALA A 929 -22.74 3.71 17.76
C ALA A 929 -21.92 4.23 18.96
N LYS A 930 -21.73 3.41 19.99
CA LYS A 930 -20.93 3.80 21.16
C LYS A 930 -19.45 4.03 20.80
N MET A 931 -18.86 3.15 20.01
CA MET A 931 -17.48 3.27 19.57
C MET A 931 -17.28 4.48 18.65
N LEU A 932 -18.23 4.73 17.73
CA LEU A 932 -18.20 5.90 16.87
C LEU A 932 -18.28 7.19 17.70
N ARG A 933 -19.23 7.31 18.64
CA ARG A 933 -19.30 8.48 19.55
C ARG A 933 -18.02 8.67 20.33
N LYS A 934 -17.37 7.57 20.76
CA LYS A 934 -16.06 7.65 21.43
C LYS A 934 -14.95 8.16 20.50
N MET A 935 -14.94 7.75 19.23
CA MET A 935 -13.95 8.21 18.24
C MET A 935 -14.14 9.70 17.89
N VAL A 936 -15.39 10.16 17.81
CA VAL A 936 -15.74 11.55 17.53
C VAL A 936 -15.48 12.46 18.74
N GLY A 937 -15.75 11.97 19.94
CA GLY A 937 -15.76 12.73 21.19
C GLY A 937 -17.19 12.91 21.69
N ALA A 938 -17.43 12.71 22.98
CA ALA A 938 -18.78 12.57 23.55
C ALA A 938 -19.74 13.74 23.26
N ASP A 939 -19.19 14.96 23.15
CA ASP A 939 -19.94 16.20 22.92
C ASP A 939 -19.64 16.85 21.56
N LYS A 940 -18.90 16.16 20.69
CA LYS A 940 -18.52 16.68 19.37
C LYS A 940 -19.49 16.16 18.30
N VAL A 941 -19.84 17.05 17.38
CA VAL A 941 -20.58 16.67 16.16
C VAL A 941 -19.58 16.01 15.21
N LEU A 942 -19.99 14.90 14.61
CA LEU A 942 -19.19 14.28 13.55
C LEU A 942 -19.09 15.24 12.37
N ASP A 943 -17.87 15.58 12.01
CA ASP A 943 -17.53 16.48 10.91
C ASP A 943 -16.37 15.91 10.08
N SER A 944 -15.95 16.65 9.05
CA SER A 944 -14.82 16.24 8.20
C SER A 944 -13.49 16.14 8.95
N LYS A 945 -13.35 16.77 10.12
CA LYS A 945 -12.13 16.78 10.96
C LYS A 945 -12.09 15.62 11.96
N SER A 946 -13.18 14.89 12.08
CA SER A 946 -13.30 13.78 13.04
C SER A 946 -12.38 12.61 12.67
N LYS A 947 -11.57 12.12 13.62
CA LYS A 947 -10.67 10.98 13.41
C LYS A 947 -11.43 9.65 13.59
N VAL A 948 -12.18 9.21 12.57
CA VAL A 948 -12.98 7.97 12.61
C VAL A 948 -12.34 6.85 11.82
N ASP A 949 -12.25 5.66 12.43
CA ASP A 949 -11.76 4.45 11.80
C ASP A 949 -12.85 3.38 11.68
N LEU A 950 -13.44 3.27 10.49
CA LEU A 950 -14.53 2.33 10.22
C LEU A 950 -14.10 0.87 10.35
N GLU A 951 -12.83 0.54 10.13
CA GLU A 951 -12.33 -0.84 10.26
C GLU A 951 -12.25 -1.30 11.72
N ARG A 952 -12.13 -0.37 12.67
CA ARG A 952 -12.11 -0.66 14.10
C ARG A 952 -13.50 -0.95 14.68
N LEU A 953 -14.57 -0.63 13.95
CA LEU A 953 -15.94 -0.93 14.36
C LEU A 953 -16.25 -2.41 14.09
N PRO A 954 -17.07 -3.07 14.92
CA PRO A 954 -17.57 -4.40 14.58
C PRO A 954 -18.46 -4.35 13.34
N PRO A 955 -18.64 -5.46 12.60
CA PRO A 955 -19.62 -5.50 11.52
C PRO A 955 -21.02 -5.21 12.08
N PRO A 956 -21.89 -4.50 11.33
CA PRO A 956 -23.29 -4.34 11.74
C PRO A 956 -24.00 -5.70 11.73
N LYS A 957 -25.11 -5.79 12.44
CA LYS A 957 -25.85 -7.05 12.61
C LYS A 957 -26.21 -7.69 11.27
N VAL A 958 -26.63 -6.89 10.30
CA VAL A 958 -26.99 -7.35 8.94
C VAL A 958 -25.82 -7.98 8.17
N CYS A 959 -24.57 -7.68 8.53
CA CYS A 959 -23.37 -8.31 7.98
C CYS A 959 -22.86 -9.47 8.84
N LEU A 960 -23.09 -9.42 10.16
CA LEU A 960 -22.68 -10.48 11.07
C LEU A 960 -23.50 -11.76 10.86
N ILE A 961 -24.80 -11.65 10.53
CA ILE A 961 -25.66 -12.80 10.27
C ILE A 961 -25.10 -13.72 9.18
N PRO A 962 -24.82 -13.24 7.94
CA PRO A 962 -24.27 -14.12 6.92
C PRO A 962 -22.85 -14.62 7.24
N HIS A 963 -22.07 -13.89 8.04
CA HIS A 963 -20.80 -14.40 8.56
C HIS A 963 -20.97 -15.60 9.50
N VAL A 964 -21.93 -15.52 10.43
CA VAL A 964 -22.27 -16.65 11.33
C VAL A 964 -22.82 -17.83 10.53
N GLN A 965 -23.65 -17.59 9.51
CA GLN A 965 -24.15 -18.64 8.62
C GLN A 965 -23.02 -19.40 7.93
N ARG A 966 -22.03 -18.69 7.36
CA ARG A 966 -20.86 -19.32 6.75
C ARG A 966 -20.05 -20.14 7.76
N ALA A 967 -19.81 -19.58 8.95
CA ALA A 967 -19.11 -20.28 10.01
C ALA A 967 -19.88 -21.53 10.46
N ASN A 968 -21.20 -21.44 10.60
CA ASN A 968 -22.07 -22.55 10.96
C ASN A 968 -22.01 -23.67 9.90
N TYR A 969 -22.10 -23.33 8.61
CA TYR A 969 -22.00 -24.29 7.51
C TYR A 969 -20.65 -25.03 7.52
N ARG A 970 -19.54 -24.30 7.71
CA ARG A 970 -18.20 -24.91 7.80
C ARG A 970 -18.04 -25.83 9.00
N VAL A 971 -18.47 -25.38 10.18
CA VAL A 971 -18.42 -26.21 11.39
C VAL A 971 -19.33 -27.43 11.24
N ALA A 972 -20.49 -27.30 10.58
CA ALA A 972 -21.39 -28.41 10.29
C ALA A 972 -20.72 -29.51 9.46
N CYS A 973 -19.97 -29.13 8.42
CA CYS A 973 -19.18 -30.08 7.62
C CYS A 973 -18.10 -30.77 8.47
N TYR A 974 -17.34 -30.03 9.27
CA TYR A 974 -16.28 -30.61 10.11
C TYR A 974 -16.80 -31.52 11.21
N LYS A 975 -17.95 -31.20 11.80
CA LYS A 975 -18.58 -32.02 12.84
C LYS A 975 -19.10 -33.35 12.34
N ARG A 976 -19.48 -33.43 11.06
CA ARG A 976 -19.95 -34.62 10.34
C ARG A 976 -18.85 -35.26 9.49
N ALA A 977 -17.59 -34.95 9.76
CA ALA A 977 -16.47 -35.47 8.97
C ALA A 977 -16.32 -37.01 9.09
N ASP A 978 -16.94 -37.63 10.08
CA ASP A 978 -17.10 -39.07 10.27
C ASP A 978 -18.14 -39.71 9.33
N GLU A 979 -18.96 -38.91 8.65
CA GLU A 979 -19.92 -39.35 7.62
C GLU A 979 -19.27 -39.31 6.23
N ALA A 980 -19.25 -40.44 5.52
CA ALA A 980 -18.63 -40.51 4.20
C ALA A 980 -19.38 -39.62 3.17
N ILE A 981 -20.71 -39.66 3.18
CA ILE A 981 -21.57 -38.82 2.35
C ILE A 981 -22.34 -37.87 3.26
N ILE A 982 -22.00 -36.58 3.20
CA ILE A 982 -22.69 -35.54 3.97
C ILE A 982 -23.86 -35.00 3.13
N GLU A 983 -25.08 -35.18 3.61
CA GLU A 983 -26.27 -34.56 3.03
C GLU A 983 -26.38 -33.09 3.48
N SER A 984 -25.65 -32.21 2.78
CA SER A 984 -25.66 -30.77 3.04
C SER A 984 -26.58 -30.00 2.07
N PRO A 985 -27.22 -28.91 2.52
CA PRO A 985 -27.79 -27.93 1.59
C PRO A 985 -26.67 -27.35 0.71
N LYS A 986 -27.04 -26.82 -0.46
CA LYS A 986 -26.06 -26.14 -1.32
C LYS A 986 -25.62 -24.82 -0.67
N PRO A 987 -24.36 -24.39 -0.83
CA PRO A 987 -23.86 -23.15 -0.21
C PRO A 987 -24.63 -21.88 -0.61
N TYR A 988 -25.25 -21.87 -1.80
CA TYR A 988 -26.07 -20.77 -2.31
C TYR A 988 -27.55 -20.85 -1.91
N HIS A 989 -27.96 -21.87 -1.12
CA HIS A 989 -29.31 -21.90 -0.56
C HIS A 989 -29.46 -20.80 0.51
N PRO A 990 -30.68 -20.26 0.70
CA PRO A 990 -30.94 -19.24 1.71
C PRO A 990 -30.47 -19.67 3.11
N GLY A 991 -29.77 -18.77 3.80
CA GLY A 991 -29.30 -18.99 5.16
C GLY A 991 -27.94 -19.69 5.28
N MET A 992 -27.27 -20.01 4.17
CA MET A 992 -25.94 -20.64 4.18
C MET A 992 -24.78 -19.64 4.09
N GLY A 993 -25.03 -18.43 3.56
CA GLY A 993 -24.08 -17.32 3.58
C GLY A 993 -23.22 -17.12 2.32
N TRP A 994 -23.53 -17.80 1.22
CA TRP A 994 -22.98 -17.56 -0.13
C TRP A 994 -24.08 -17.36 -1.18
N GLU A 995 -23.72 -16.78 -2.31
CA GLU A 995 -24.56 -16.57 -3.49
C GLU A 995 -23.76 -16.84 -4.77
N LYS A 996 -24.44 -17.07 -5.90
CA LYS A 996 -23.81 -17.14 -7.21
C LYS A 996 -23.91 -15.77 -7.89
N THR A 997 -22.79 -15.20 -8.31
CA THR A 997 -22.74 -13.89 -8.98
C THR A 997 -21.91 -13.95 -10.25
N GLY A 998 -22.37 -13.24 -11.29
CA GLY A 998 -21.65 -13.08 -12.57
C GLY A 998 -21.99 -14.12 -13.65
N GLU A 999 -21.35 -13.98 -14.81
CA GLU A 999 -21.51 -14.87 -15.99
C GLU A 999 -20.84 -16.25 -15.77
N GLU A 1000 -19.85 -16.33 -14.88
CA GLU A 1000 -19.08 -17.56 -14.59
C GLU A 1000 -19.69 -18.44 -13.46
N GLU A 1001 -20.83 -18.05 -12.88
CA GLU A 1001 -21.50 -18.75 -11.77
C GLU A 1001 -20.63 -19.06 -10.53
N VAL A 1002 -19.59 -18.27 -10.27
CA VAL A 1002 -18.69 -18.47 -9.12
C VAL A 1002 -19.42 -18.14 -7.80
N LEU A 1003 -19.16 -18.95 -6.77
CA LEU A 1003 -19.66 -18.71 -5.42
C LEU A 1003 -18.94 -17.53 -4.75
N GLU A 1004 -19.73 -16.55 -4.31
CA GLU A 1004 -19.27 -15.39 -3.56
C GLU A 1004 -19.96 -15.29 -2.19
N PRO A 1005 -19.33 -14.67 -1.18
CA PRO A 1005 -19.95 -14.48 0.11
C PRO A 1005 -21.07 -13.45 0.06
N VAL A 1006 -22.19 -13.76 0.72
CA VAL A 1006 -23.23 -12.77 1.02
C VAL A 1006 -22.69 -11.82 2.09
N TRP A 1007 -22.46 -10.56 1.73
CA TRP A 1007 -21.90 -9.58 2.66
C TRP A 1007 -22.92 -8.94 3.60
N THR A 1008 -24.18 -8.83 3.16
CA THR A 1008 -25.29 -8.24 3.92
C THR A 1008 -26.61 -8.88 3.52
N ILE A 1009 -27.55 -9.01 4.46
CA ILE A 1009 -28.94 -9.45 4.20
C ILE A 1009 -29.94 -8.28 4.19
N GLY A 1010 -29.45 -7.05 4.33
CA GLY A 1010 -30.25 -5.83 4.38
C GLY A 1010 -29.66 -4.72 3.52
N PRO A 1011 -30.35 -3.55 3.47
CA PRO A 1011 -29.87 -2.40 2.71
C PRO A 1011 -28.48 -1.96 3.15
N ILE A 1012 -27.65 -1.55 2.19
CA ILE A 1012 -26.27 -1.10 2.44
C ILE A 1012 -26.26 0.34 3.00
N LEU A 1013 -27.23 1.15 2.57
CA LEU A 1013 -27.39 2.55 2.95
C LEU A 1013 -28.84 2.85 3.34
N PRO A 1014 -29.07 3.83 4.24
CA PRO A 1014 -30.38 4.45 4.41
C PRO A 1014 -30.89 5.08 3.11
N PRO A 1015 -32.21 5.10 2.86
CA PRO A 1015 -32.78 5.69 1.63
C PRO A 1015 -32.32 7.12 1.34
N SER A 1016 -32.21 7.97 2.37
CA SER A 1016 -31.75 9.35 2.21
C SER A 1016 -30.31 9.45 1.68
N LEU A 1017 -29.43 8.52 2.03
CA LEU A 1017 -28.06 8.48 1.51
C LEU A 1017 -27.98 7.84 0.12
N VAL A 1018 -28.94 6.97 -0.23
CA VAL A 1018 -29.09 6.47 -1.61
C VAL A 1018 -29.44 7.62 -2.55
N GLU A 1019 -30.37 8.51 -2.15
CA GLU A 1019 -30.71 9.71 -2.94
C GLU A 1019 -29.53 10.65 -3.11
N VAL A 1020 -28.75 10.87 -2.05
CA VAL A 1020 -27.53 11.67 -2.11
C VAL A 1020 -26.53 11.13 -3.14
N LEU A 1021 -26.36 9.81 -3.19
CA LEU A 1021 -25.49 9.19 -4.19
C LEU A 1021 -26.10 9.24 -5.59
N ALA A 1022 -27.43 9.08 -5.72
CA ALA A 1022 -28.12 9.17 -7.00
C ALA A 1022 -27.91 10.55 -7.62
N GLN A 1023 -28.20 11.62 -6.88
CA GLN A 1023 -28.00 13.02 -7.30
C GLN A 1023 -26.55 13.29 -7.72
N ARG A 1024 -25.59 12.77 -6.94
CA ARG A 1024 -24.17 12.86 -7.29
C ARG A 1024 -23.87 12.16 -8.61
N ALA A 1025 -24.38 10.95 -8.80
CA ALA A 1025 -24.19 10.20 -10.05
C ALA A 1025 -24.82 10.93 -11.25
N GLU A 1026 -25.99 11.57 -11.09
CA GLU A 1026 -26.60 12.37 -12.15
C GLU A 1026 -25.77 13.61 -12.46
N SER A 1027 -25.24 14.28 -11.43
CA SER A 1027 -24.38 15.46 -11.61
C SER A 1027 -23.08 15.08 -12.32
N GLU A 1028 -22.49 13.92 -11.99
CA GLU A 1028 -21.30 13.39 -12.65
C GLU A 1028 -21.59 12.98 -14.11
N GLU A 1029 -22.75 12.38 -14.38
CA GLU A 1029 -23.21 12.00 -15.73
C GLU A 1029 -23.52 13.23 -16.59
N GLN A 1030 -24.21 14.22 -16.03
CA GLN A 1030 -24.53 15.49 -16.68
C GLN A 1030 -23.26 16.29 -16.95
N ALA A 1031 -22.35 16.43 -15.98
CA ALA A 1031 -21.06 17.08 -16.18
C ALA A 1031 -20.20 16.35 -17.23
N ALA A 1032 -20.33 15.03 -17.37
CA ALA A 1032 -19.66 14.27 -18.43
C ALA A 1032 -20.30 14.54 -19.82
N LEU A 1033 -21.63 14.64 -19.89
CA LEU A 1033 -22.38 14.96 -21.10
C LEU A 1033 -22.14 16.41 -21.55
N ASP A 1034 -22.15 17.37 -20.62
CA ASP A 1034 -21.90 18.79 -20.88
C ASP A 1034 -20.47 19.00 -21.38
N LYS A 1035 -19.50 18.24 -20.84
CA LYS A 1035 -18.11 18.21 -21.35
C LYS A 1035 -17.98 17.62 -22.77
N VAL A 1036 -18.92 16.78 -23.21
CA VAL A 1036 -18.97 16.24 -24.57
C VAL A 1036 -19.79 17.16 -25.51
N ALA A 1037 -20.80 17.85 -24.98
CA ALA A 1037 -21.59 18.82 -25.74
C ALA A 1037 -20.79 20.11 -26.02
N HIS A 1038 -20.01 20.62 -25.06
CA HIS A 1038 -19.10 21.74 -25.27
C HIS A 1038 -17.90 21.41 -26.19
N SER A 1039 -17.59 20.12 -26.43
CA SER A 1039 -16.59 19.77 -27.45
C SER A 1039 -17.12 19.82 -28.89
N ASN A 1040 -18.44 19.95 -29.08
CA ASN A 1040 -19.08 19.91 -30.39
C ASN A 1040 -19.72 21.23 -30.83
N ASN A 1041 -19.84 22.25 -29.96
CA ASN A 1041 -20.64 23.46 -30.22
C ASN A 1041 -19.97 24.81 -29.85
N GLU A 1042 -18.64 24.92 -29.81
CA GLU A 1042 -17.96 26.22 -29.65
C GLU A 1042 -17.20 26.63 -30.93
N GLU A 1043 -17.95 26.75 -32.02
CA GLU A 1043 -17.72 27.83 -32.99
C GLU A 1043 -18.60 29.00 -32.51
N ASP A 1044 -18.02 30.18 -32.33
CA ASP A 1044 -18.66 31.46 -31.97
C ASP A 1044 -18.85 31.80 -30.47
N GLY A 1045 -17.75 32.29 -29.87
CA GLY A 1045 -17.69 33.60 -29.21
C GLY A 1045 -18.60 33.89 -28.01
N GLU A 1046 -18.21 33.43 -26.82
CA GLU A 1046 -18.09 34.21 -25.56
C GLU A 1046 -17.55 33.26 -24.47
N PHE A 1047 -16.38 33.58 -23.92
CA PHE A 1047 -15.66 32.72 -22.97
C PHE A 1047 -16.19 32.93 -21.54
N GLU A 1048 -16.93 31.96 -21.00
CA GLU A 1048 -17.18 31.84 -19.56
C GLU A 1048 -16.38 30.70 -18.92
N GLN A 1049 -16.00 30.96 -17.67
CA GLN A 1049 -15.04 30.21 -16.84
C GLN A 1049 -15.48 28.76 -16.59
N ASN A 1050 -14.64 27.81 -17.00
CA ASN A 1050 -14.62 26.44 -16.46
C ASN A 1050 -13.18 26.05 -16.06
N ASP A 1051 -12.48 26.98 -15.41
CA ASP A 1051 -11.14 26.85 -14.82
C ASP A 1051 -11.25 26.64 -13.27
N GLU A 1052 -12.31 26.00 -12.78
CA GLU A 1052 -12.48 25.66 -11.36
C GLU A 1052 -12.45 24.13 -11.14
N ASP A 1053 -11.39 23.67 -10.45
CA ASP A 1053 -11.32 22.53 -9.51
C ASP A 1053 -9.87 22.04 -9.30
N GLU A 1054 -8.90 22.96 -9.19
CA GLU A 1054 -7.72 22.78 -8.33
C GLU A 1054 -7.73 23.97 -7.36
N GLU A 1055 -8.62 23.91 -6.37
CA GLU A 1055 -8.71 24.88 -5.27
C GLU A 1055 -7.32 25.17 -4.71
N LEU A 1056 -7.04 26.46 -4.42
CA LEU A 1056 -5.88 26.93 -3.67
C LEU A 1056 -5.63 25.98 -2.48
N GLU A 1057 -4.55 25.23 -2.56
CA GLU A 1057 -4.27 24.07 -1.71
C GLU A 1057 -4.13 24.50 -0.24
N GLU A 1058 -5.15 24.28 0.59
CA GLU A 1058 -5.01 24.38 2.04
C GLU A 1058 -4.08 23.26 2.53
N ILE A 1059 -2.84 23.65 2.84
CA ILE A 1059 -1.84 22.82 3.52
C ILE A 1059 -2.20 22.74 5.00
N ASP A 1060 -2.33 21.52 5.52
CA ASP A 1060 -2.39 21.28 6.97
C ASP A 1060 -1.01 21.53 7.56
N LEU A 1061 -0.78 22.78 8.00
CA LEU A 1061 0.49 23.20 8.58
C LEU A 1061 0.77 22.51 9.93
N GLU A 1062 -0.25 22.06 10.67
CA GLU A 1062 -0.01 21.34 11.92
C GLU A 1062 0.82 20.09 11.62
N ASP A 1063 0.52 19.35 10.55
CA ASP A 1063 1.25 18.16 10.11
C ASP A 1063 2.66 18.43 9.51
N LEU A 1064 2.95 19.65 9.07
CA LEU A 1064 4.31 20.07 8.69
C LEU A 1064 5.22 20.27 9.91
N PHE A 1065 4.63 20.42 11.09
CA PHE A 1065 5.31 20.71 12.35
C PHE A 1065 4.98 19.72 13.48
N SER A 1066 4.04 18.78 13.30
CA SER A 1066 3.58 17.78 14.29
C SER A 1066 4.54 16.58 14.44
N ASP A 1067 5.84 16.83 14.39
CA ASP A 1067 6.77 15.87 14.98
C ASP A 1067 6.94 16.08 16.49
N ASP A 1068 6.28 17.12 17.02
CA ASP A 1068 6.25 17.52 18.42
C ASP A 1068 4.80 17.37 18.93
N GLU A 1069 4.63 16.60 20.01
CA GLU A 1069 3.42 16.45 20.85
C GLU A 1069 2.23 15.64 20.31
N GLU A 1070 2.34 14.30 20.27
CA GLU A 1070 1.20 13.39 20.54
C GLU A 1070 1.78 12.00 20.94
N ASP A 1071 2.48 11.96 22.08
CA ASP A 1071 2.81 10.72 22.81
C ASP A 1071 2.56 10.98 24.32
N GLU A 1072 1.29 10.94 24.70
CA GLU A 1072 0.81 10.37 25.97
C GLU A 1072 -0.39 9.45 25.72
#